data_AF-A0A9P9WT32-F1
#
_entry.id   AF-A0A9P9WT32-F1
#
_cell.length_a   1.000
_cell.length_b   1.000
_cell.length_c   1.000
_cell.angle_alpha   90.00
_cell.angle_beta   90.00
_cell.angle_gamma   90.00
#
_symmetry.space_group_name_H-M   'P 1'
#
loop_
_entity.id
_entity.type
_entity.pdbx_description
1 polymer ?
#
loop_
_entity_poly.entity_id
_entity_poly.type
_entity_poly.pdbx_seq_one_letter_code
_entity_poly.pdbx_strand_id
1 'polypeptide(L)'
;MNVLKLQRKYPQFQQGDIFGLTDAFRKLDVDDKGYIDEATAIKATQQSERQPYDVVRQALKEVELDSSRRVELEDYVGLIAKLRDSSPAQQRMNTGGAAPAPSSGVVSQRTGGGHASKGSVGKIHVQGSNANITHTINEDERTEFTRHINAVLAGDPDIGDRLPFPTDTFEMFDECKDGLVLAKLINDSVPDTIDERVMNVPGRKIKKLNAFHMTENNNIVIESAKGIGCSVVNIGSGDIIEVREHLILGLIWQVIRRGLLGKIDIKLHPELYRLLEEDETLEQFLRLPPEQILLRWFNYHLKAANWPRRVNNFSTDVKDGENYAVLQAQIGHEYGASRAPLQTQDLLQRAELVLQDADKLGCRKFLTPTSLVAGNPKLNLAFVANLFNTHPALDPITEEEKLEVEDFDAEGEREARVFTLWLNSLDVQPAVVSFFDDLRDGTILLQAYDKVIKGSVNWRHCNKRPAHGGELMRFKAVENTNYAIELGKQNGFSLVGIQGADITDGQKTLTLGLVWQLMRKDITLTLAALAQRLGKREITDAEMVRWANDMSKKGGRNSAVRSFKDSSIGSGVFLLDVLNGMKSSYVDYDLVTPGRTDEEAYLNAKLSISIARKMGATIWLVPEDICQVRSRLVTTFIGSLMATSEKMH
;
A
#
# COMPACT_ATOMS: atom_id res chain seq x y z
N MET A 1 19.38 38.05 16.00
CA MET A 1 19.99 37.54 14.73
C MET A 1 20.36 38.74 13.87
N ASN A 2 21.55 38.77 13.28
CA ASN A 2 22.13 39.98 12.67
C ASN A 2 21.68 40.08 11.21
N VAL A 3 20.91 41.11 10.83
CA VAL A 3 20.45 41.38 9.43
C VAL A 3 21.61 41.32 8.43
N LEU A 4 22.80 41.73 8.88
CA LEU A 4 24.06 41.63 8.14
C LEU A 4 24.47 40.19 7.76
N LYS A 5 24.11 39.18 8.58
CA LYS A 5 24.38 37.76 8.29
C LYS A 5 23.47 37.26 7.17
N LEU A 6 22.17 37.55 7.23
CA LEU A 6 21.22 37.20 6.18
C LEU A 6 21.56 37.91 4.86
N GLN A 7 21.94 39.18 4.92
CA GLN A 7 22.34 39.94 3.74
C GLN A 7 23.62 39.39 3.07
N ARG A 8 24.57 38.87 3.86
CA ARG A 8 25.75 38.19 3.31
C ARG A 8 25.41 36.86 2.64
N LYS A 9 24.43 36.12 3.17
CA LYS A 9 24.00 34.83 2.63
C LYS A 9 23.10 34.98 1.41
N TYR A 10 22.27 36.02 1.38
CA TYR A 10 21.32 36.35 0.31
C TYR A 10 21.59 37.77 -0.22
N PRO A 11 22.68 37.98 -1.00
CA PRO A 11 23.10 39.30 -1.47
C PRO A 11 22.12 39.95 -2.46
N GLN A 12 21.17 39.18 -3.01
CA GLN A 12 20.11 39.70 -3.88
C GLN A 12 19.07 40.56 -3.13
N PHE A 13 19.01 40.47 -1.80
CA PHE A 13 18.09 41.27 -1.00
C PHE A 13 18.76 42.52 -0.43
N GLN A 14 18.13 43.68 -0.63
CA GLN A 14 18.56 44.90 0.05
C GLN A 14 18.20 44.82 1.54
N GLN A 15 18.85 45.67 2.35
CA GLN A 15 18.65 45.66 3.79
C GLN A 15 17.17 45.90 4.17
N GLY A 16 16.47 46.77 3.44
CA GLY A 16 15.03 47.02 3.62
C GLY A 16 14.15 45.79 3.32
N ASP A 17 14.51 45.00 2.31
CA ASP A 17 13.79 43.77 1.97
C ASP A 17 13.91 42.74 3.10
N ILE A 18 15.11 42.59 3.67
CA ILE A 18 15.34 41.66 4.79
C ILE A 18 14.56 42.09 6.04
N PHE A 19 14.45 43.38 6.32
CA PHE A 19 13.58 43.87 7.39
C PHE A 19 12.11 43.53 7.12
N GLY A 20 11.63 43.75 5.90
CA GLY A 20 10.26 43.40 5.52
C GLY A 20 9.97 41.90 5.66
N LEU A 21 10.90 41.04 5.23
CA LEU A 21 10.77 39.59 5.37
C LEU A 21 10.83 39.15 6.84
N THR A 22 11.65 39.79 7.66
CA THR A 22 11.74 39.53 9.11
C THR A 22 10.42 39.89 9.80
N ASP A 23 9.83 41.03 9.46
CA ASP A 23 8.56 41.46 10.02
C ASP A 23 7.39 40.60 9.55
N ALA A 24 7.42 40.13 8.30
CA ALA A 24 6.46 39.17 7.79
C ALA A 24 6.54 37.83 8.55
N PHE A 25 7.75 37.30 8.75
CA PHE A 25 7.95 36.07 9.51
C PHE A 25 7.46 36.18 10.96
N ARG A 26 7.76 37.28 11.64
CA ARG A 26 7.29 37.53 13.02
C ARG A 26 5.77 37.58 13.14
N LYS A 27 5.06 38.02 12.10
CA LYS A 27 3.58 38.00 12.08
C LYS A 27 3.03 36.57 11.95
N LEU A 28 3.79 35.66 11.36
CA LEU A 28 3.43 34.25 11.22
C LEU A 28 3.77 33.47 12.50
N ASP A 29 4.89 33.80 13.14
CA ASP A 29 5.30 33.23 14.42
C ASP A 29 4.61 33.95 15.61
N VAL A 30 3.29 33.79 15.68
CA VAL A 30 2.43 34.46 16.67
C VAL A 30 2.83 34.15 18.13
N ASP A 31 3.45 32.99 18.36
CA ASP A 31 3.87 32.52 19.68
C ASP A 31 5.35 32.83 20.00
N ASP A 32 6.07 33.55 19.13
CA ASP A 32 7.50 33.91 19.26
C ASP A 32 8.40 32.68 19.53
N LYS A 33 8.14 31.58 18.82
CA LYS A 33 8.85 30.31 18.95
C LYS A 33 10.20 30.30 18.24
N GLY A 34 10.43 31.25 17.35
CA GLY A 34 11.59 31.34 16.44
C GLY A 34 11.43 30.52 15.16
N TYR A 35 10.30 29.85 14.94
CA TYR A 35 10.05 28.99 13.78
C TYR A 35 8.55 28.87 13.45
N ILE A 36 8.24 28.52 12.21
CA ILE A 36 6.90 28.15 11.73
C ILE A 36 6.90 26.75 11.11
N ASP A 37 5.73 26.16 10.87
CA ASP A 37 5.64 24.89 10.12
C ASP A 37 5.61 25.11 8.60
N GLU A 38 5.94 24.04 7.87
CA GLU A 38 6.02 24.01 6.40
C GLU A 38 4.70 24.50 5.76
N ALA A 39 3.54 24.07 6.25
CA ALA A 39 2.25 24.47 5.71
C ALA A 39 1.99 25.98 5.85
N THR A 40 2.30 26.54 7.02
CA THR A 40 2.22 27.98 7.27
C THR A 40 3.19 28.75 6.36
N ALA A 41 4.42 28.27 6.21
CA ALA A 41 5.43 28.88 5.35
C ALA A 41 5.00 28.87 3.87
N ILE A 42 4.49 27.72 3.36
CA ILE A 42 4.01 27.59 1.99
C ILE A 42 2.84 28.54 1.75
N LYS A 43 1.81 28.51 2.60
CA LYS A 43 0.60 29.34 2.43
C LYS A 43 0.92 30.84 2.48
N ALA A 44 1.77 31.27 3.40
CA ALA A 44 2.19 32.66 3.50
C ALA A 44 2.97 33.10 2.25
N THR A 45 3.87 32.24 1.77
CA THR A 45 4.71 32.54 0.60
C THR A 45 3.91 32.51 -0.71
N GLN A 46 2.90 31.64 -0.80
CA GLN A 46 1.95 31.59 -1.91
C GLN A 46 1.24 32.93 -2.08
N GLN A 47 0.83 33.54 -0.97
CA GLN A 47 0.18 34.86 -0.96
C GLN A 47 1.17 36.00 -1.25
N SER A 48 2.36 35.98 -0.65
CA SER A 48 3.33 37.06 -0.80
C SER A 48 3.98 37.09 -2.18
N GLU A 49 4.35 35.93 -2.73
CA GLU A 49 5.03 35.80 -4.02
C GLU A 49 4.07 35.52 -5.20
N ARG A 50 2.78 35.31 -4.92
CA ARG A 50 1.73 35.02 -5.92
C ARG A 50 2.09 33.83 -6.84
N GLN A 51 2.68 32.79 -6.26
CA GLN A 51 3.07 31.56 -6.96
C GLN A 51 2.08 30.42 -6.66
N PRO A 52 1.92 29.42 -7.54
CA PRO A 52 1.14 28.22 -7.25
C PRO A 52 1.71 27.41 -6.07
N TYR A 53 0.85 26.67 -5.37
CA TYR A 53 1.23 25.83 -4.21
C TYR A 53 2.43 24.93 -4.52
N ASP A 54 2.36 24.19 -5.63
CA ASP A 54 3.39 23.21 -6.02
C ASP A 54 4.75 23.87 -6.31
N VAL A 55 4.75 25.10 -6.84
CA VAL A 55 5.98 25.86 -7.10
C VAL A 55 6.64 26.27 -5.79
N VAL A 56 5.86 26.79 -4.84
CA VAL A 56 6.34 27.17 -3.51
C VAL A 56 6.83 25.95 -2.73
N ARG A 57 6.05 24.87 -2.77
CA ARG A 57 6.39 23.59 -2.14
C ARG A 57 7.70 23.01 -2.67
N GLN A 58 7.87 23.00 -3.99
CA GLN A 58 9.11 22.51 -4.61
C GLN A 58 10.31 23.40 -4.22
N ALA A 59 10.14 24.73 -4.21
CA ALA A 59 11.20 25.63 -3.77
C ALA A 59 11.58 25.39 -2.30
N LEU A 60 10.62 25.11 -1.41
CA LEU A 60 10.87 24.80 0.00
C LEU A 60 11.66 23.50 0.16
N LYS A 61 11.40 22.48 -0.67
CA LYS A 61 12.18 21.23 -0.67
C LYS A 61 13.65 21.44 -1.02
N GLU A 62 13.98 22.50 -1.73
CA GLU A 62 15.37 22.86 -2.07
C GLU A 62 16.04 23.74 -1.00
N VAL A 63 15.30 24.15 0.03
CA VAL A 63 15.85 24.80 1.23
C VAL A 63 16.20 23.68 2.22
N GLU A 64 17.47 23.60 2.61
CA GLU A 64 17.94 22.60 3.57
C GLU A 64 17.40 22.90 4.97
N LEU A 65 16.23 22.33 5.30
CA LEU A 65 15.67 22.38 6.64
C LEU A 65 16.42 21.42 7.58
N ASP A 66 16.43 21.75 8.87
CA ASP A 66 17.00 20.88 9.89
C ASP A 66 16.17 19.59 10.09
N SER A 67 16.66 18.68 10.95
CA SER A 67 15.98 17.41 11.24
C SER A 67 14.60 17.58 11.89
N SER A 68 14.31 18.77 12.44
CA SER A 68 13.00 19.08 13.01
C SER A 68 11.97 19.50 11.95
N ARG A 69 12.44 19.78 10.71
CA ARG A 69 11.63 20.29 9.59
C ARG A 69 10.80 21.52 9.97
N ARG A 70 11.34 22.34 10.88
CA ARG A 70 10.78 23.65 11.21
C ARG A 70 11.39 24.67 10.27
N VAL A 71 10.59 25.65 9.86
CA VAL A 71 11.05 26.73 8.99
C VAL A 71 11.46 27.89 9.88
N GLU A 72 12.76 28.10 10.04
CA GLU A 72 13.29 29.27 10.74
C GLU A 72 13.29 30.50 9.82
N LEU A 73 13.60 31.68 10.37
CA LEU A 73 13.69 32.92 9.59
C LEU A 73 14.70 32.79 8.43
N GLU A 74 15.83 32.12 8.64
CA GLU A 74 16.86 31.93 7.61
C GLU A 74 16.33 31.08 6.45
N ASP A 75 15.55 30.04 6.76
CA ASP A 75 14.93 29.15 5.77
C ASP A 75 13.80 29.85 5.00
N TYR A 76 12.98 30.65 5.71
CA TYR A 76 11.92 31.44 5.10
C TYR A 76 12.46 32.47 4.09
N VAL A 77 13.57 33.14 4.43
CA VAL A 77 14.28 34.03 3.49
C VAL A 77 14.88 33.23 2.34
N GLY A 78 15.43 32.04 2.61
CA GLY A 78 15.94 31.13 1.59
C GLY A 78 14.88 30.66 0.59
N LEU A 79 13.68 30.36 1.06
CA LEU A 79 12.51 30.00 0.24
C LEU A 79 12.15 31.13 -0.72
N ILE A 80 12.05 32.35 -0.21
CA ILE A 80 11.71 33.53 -1.02
C ILE A 80 12.83 33.85 -2.03
N ALA A 81 14.10 33.70 -1.62
CA ALA A 81 15.24 33.83 -2.52
C ALA A 81 15.13 32.86 -3.71
N LYS A 82 14.92 31.57 -3.43
CA LYS A 82 14.75 30.52 -4.44
C LYS A 82 13.62 30.81 -5.42
N LEU A 83 12.46 31.27 -4.91
CA LEU A 83 11.30 31.57 -5.74
C LEU A 83 11.51 32.79 -6.64
N ARG A 84 12.23 33.80 -6.15
CA ARG A 84 12.53 35.00 -6.94
C ARG A 84 13.61 34.70 -7.98
N ASP A 85 14.65 33.95 -7.62
CA ASP A 85 15.73 33.54 -8.53
C ASP A 85 15.23 32.63 -9.68
N SER A 86 14.24 31.78 -9.41
CA SER A 86 13.59 30.93 -10.42
C SER A 86 12.52 31.66 -11.26
N SER A 87 12.16 32.90 -10.90
CA SER A 87 11.14 33.67 -11.60
C SER A 87 11.70 34.35 -12.87
N PRO A 88 11.03 34.25 -14.04
CA PRO A 88 11.52 34.83 -15.30
C PRO A 88 11.70 36.37 -15.27
N ALA A 89 11.13 37.05 -14.27
CA ALA A 89 11.29 38.48 -14.05
C ALA A 89 12.72 38.88 -13.64
N GLN A 90 13.44 38.04 -12.88
CA GLN A 90 14.82 38.32 -12.46
C GLN A 90 15.88 37.81 -13.45
N GLN A 91 15.60 36.76 -14.23
CA GLN A 91 16.46 36.37 -15.35
C GLN A 91 16.63 37.50 -16.38
N ARG A 92 15.64 38.39 -16.51
CA ARG A 92 15.73 39.59 -17.36
C ARG A 92 16.53 40.75 -16.75
N MET A 93 16.68 40.77 -15.42
CA MET A 93 17.47 41.79 -14.73
C MET A 93 18.96 41.41 -14.60
N ASN A 94 19.28 40.12 -14.63
CA ASN A 94 20.67 39.63 -14.52
C ASN A 94 21.48 39.63 -15.83
N THR A 95 20.89 40.01 -16.97
CA THR A 95 21.61 40.13 -18.26
C THR A 95 22.09 41.55 -18.59
N GLY A 96 22.07 42.45 -17.61
CA GLY A 96 22.62 43.80 -17.75
C GLY A 96 24.14 43.83 -17.63
N GLY A 97 24.86 43.49 -18.70
CA GLY A 97 26.26 43.91 -18.87
C GLY A 97 27.21 42.93 -19.56
N ALA A 98 27.23 42.94 -20.90
CA ALA A 98 28.46 42.75 -21.70
C ALA A 98 28.20 43.11 -23.18
N ALA A 99 29.12 43.86 -23.78
CA ALA A 99 29.11 44.35 -25.16
C ALA A 99 29.32 43.23 -26.21
N PRO A 100 28.95 43.43 -27.49
CA PRO A 100 29.00 42.38 -28.50
C PRO A 100 30.40 42.22 -29.11
N ALA A 101 30.83 40.98 -29.30
CA ALA A 101 31.99 40.64 -30.14
C ALA A 101 31.66 39.42 -31.02
N PRO A 102 32.30 39.28 -32.20
CA PRO A 102 31.63 38.76 -33.38
C PRO A 102 31.88 37.28 -33.67
N SER A 103 31.05 36.79 -34.58
CA SER A 103 31.03 35.47 -35.19
C SER A 103 32.38 34.93 -35.68
N SER A 104 32.68 33.69 -35.31
CA SER A 104 33.50 32.78 -36.13
C SER A 104 32.95 31.37 -35.96
N GLY A 105 32.28 30.86 -37.01
CA GLY A 105 31.81 29.49 -37.05
C GLY A 105 32.92 28.51 -37.38
N VAL A 106 32.74 27.25 -36.97
CA VAL A 106 33.17 26.09 -37.74
C VAL A 106 32.13 24.99 -37.54
N VAL A 107 31.57 24.56 -38.67
CA VAL A 107 30.67 23.44 -38.86
C VAL A 107 31.46 22.14 -38.65
N SER A 108 30.92 21.18 -37.91
CA SER A 108 31.15 19.77 -38.25
C SER A 108 29.90 18.95 -38.05
N GLN A 109 29.43 18.47 -39.19
CA GLN A 109 28.22 17.75 -39.47
C GLN A 109 28.43 16.28 -39.09
N ARG A 110 27.59 15.73 -38.21
CA ARG A 110 27.33 14.28 -38.18
C ARG A 110 25.84 14.03 -38.31
N THR A 111 25.52 13.41 -39.43
CA THR A 111 24.26 12.85 -39.86
C THR A 111 23.80 11.71 -38.95
N GLY A 112 22.53 11.72 -38.56
CA GLY A 112 21.87 10.61 -37.89
C GLY A 112 20.47 11.03 -37.45
N GLY A 113 19.45 10.70 -38.26
CA GLY A 113 18.07 11.09 -38.02
C GLY A 113 17.53 10.53 -36.70
N GLY A 114 17.17 11.43 -35.79
CA GLY A 114 16.38 11.14 -34.60
C GLY A 114 14.94 11.57 -34.84
N HIS A 115 14.03 10.60 -34.85
CA HIS A 115 12.60 10.85 -34.69
C HIS A 115 12.38 11.65 -33.41
N ALA A 116 11.91 12.90 -33.54
CA ALA A 116 11.37 13.64 -32.42
C ALA A 116 10.09 12.95 -31.97
N SER A 117 10.15 12.21 -30.86
CA SER A 117 8.95 11.80 -30.16
C SER A 117 8.28 13.06 -29.61
N LYS A 118 7.05 13.32 -30.06
CA LYS A 118 6.15 14.27 -29.40
C LYS A 118 6.10 13.89 -27.92
N GLY A 119 6.45 14.84 -27.05
CA GLY A 119 6.42 14.64 -25.60
C GLY A 119 5.05 14.15 -25.14
N SER A 120 5.03 13.11 -24.31
CA SER A 120 3.80 12.67 -23.66
C SER A 120 3.37 13.72 -22.65
N VAL A 121 2.24 14.35 -22.90
CA VAL A 121 1.53 15.23 -21.96
C VAL A 121 1.07 14.36 -20.77
N GLY A 122 1.25 14.82 -19.52
CA GLY A 122 0.70 14.18 -18.31
C GLY A 122 1.67 13.44 -17.37
N LYS A 123 2.98 13.68 -17.47
CA LYS A 123 4.02 13.03 -16.65
C LYS A 123 4.87 14.06 -15.90
N ILE A 124 4.68 14.17 -14.59
CA ILE A 124 5.48 15.07 -13.73
C ILE A 124 6.72 14.32 -13.24
N HIS A 125 7.90 14.93 -13.40
CA HIS A 125 9.16 14.38 -12.92
C HIS A 125 9.43 14.88 -11.49
N VAL A 126 9.54 13.95 -10.55
CA VAL A 126 9.95 14.23 -9.16
C VAL A 126 11.40 13.79 -8.97
N GLN A 127 12.26 14.70 -8.50
CA GLN A 127 13.67 14.43 -8.26
C GLN A 127 13.83 13.76 -6.87
N GLY A 128 14.46 12.57 -6.83
CA GLY A 128 14.78 11.89 -5.59
C GLY A 128 15.93 12.56 -4.83
N SER A 129 16.13 12.20 -3.55
CA SER A 129 17.22 12.76 -2.72
C SER A 129 18.63 12.42 -3.21
N ASN A 130 18.74 11.42 -4.09
CA ASN A 130 19.95 11.18 -4.87
C ASN A 130 19.76 11.84 -6.24
N ALA A 131 20.61 12.82 -6.57
CA ALA A 131 20.50 13.69 -7.75
C ALA A 131 20.37 12.99 -9.13
N ASN A 132 20.45 11.66 -9.19
CA ASN A 132 20.45 10.86 -10.42
C ASN A 132 19.19 10.00 -10.66
N ILE A 133 18.18 9.99 -9.77
CA ILE A 133 16.95 9.20 -9.96
C ILE A 133 15.74 10.14 -10.04
N THR A 134 15.05 10.14 -11.19
CA THR A 134 13.77 10.84 -11.39
C THR A 134 12.64 9.83 -11.40
N HIS A 135 11.63 10.04 -10.55
CA HIS A 135 10.41 9.24 -10.53
C HIS A 135 9.29 10.02 -11.23
N THR A 136 8.51 9.34 -12.08
CA THR A 136 7.40 9.98 -12.79
C THR A 136 6.08 9.73 -12.07
N ILE A 137 5.30 10.79 -11.85
CA ILE A 137 3.92 10.71 -11.34
C ILE A 137 2.95 10.95 -12.49
N ASN A 138 1.94 10.07 -12.57
CA ASN A 138 0.84 10.22 -13.51
C ASN A 138 -0.19 11.20 -12.91
N GLU A 139 -0.47 12.29 -13.63
CA GLU A 139 -1.37 13.35 -13.18
C GLU A 139 -2.82 12.89 -13.03
N ASP A 140 -3.31 12.05 -13.96
CA ASP A 140 -4.66 11.49 -13.89
C ASP A 140 -4.80 10.60 -12.65
N GLU A 141 -3.80 9.75 -12.36
CA GLU A 141 -3.79 8.89 -11.16
C GLU A 141 -3.83 9.73 -9.87
N ARG A 142 -2.96 10.76 -9.76
CA ARG A 142 -2.97 11.66 -8.61
C ARG A 142 -4.34 12.31 -8.41
N THR A 143 -4.90 12.87 -9.48
CA THR A 143 -6.17 13.60 -9.47
C THR A 143 -7.31 12.69 -9.03
N GLU A 144 -7.43 11.51 -9.62
CA GLU A 144 -8.54 10.60 -9.37
C GLU A 144 -8.43 9.86 -8.04
N PHE A 145 -7.21 9.55 -7.58
CA PHE A 145 -7.03 9.03 -6.22
C PHE A 145 -7.31 10.10 -5.16
N THR A 146 -6.94 11.36 -5.39
CA THR A 146 -7.30 12.47 -4.50
C THR A 146 -8.82 12.66 -4.42
N ARG A 147 -9.51 12.61 -5.57
CA ARG A 147 -10.97 12.66 -5.64
C ARG A 147 -11.62 11.51 -4.87
N HIS A 148 -11.07 10.30 -5.01
CA HIS A 148 -11.55 9.13 -4.27
C HIS A 148 -11.38 9.31 -2.75
N ILE A 149 -10.20 9.71 -2.28
CA ILE A 149 -9.93 9.99 -0.87
C ILE A 149 -10.91 11.03 -0.31
N ASN A 150 -11.10 12.14 -1.02
CA ASN A 150 -12.05 13.18 -0.62
C ASN A 150 -13.48 12.65 -0.48
N ALA A 151 -13.88 11.72 -1.35
CA ALA A 151 -15.23 11.17 -1.35
C ALA A 151 -15.45 10.15 -0.22
N VAL A 152 -14.50 9.23 0.00
CA VAL A 152 -14.65 8.14 0.99
C VAL A 152 -14.37 8.58 2.42
N LEU A 153 -13.53 9.60 2.61
CA LEU A 153 -13.20 10.13 3.94
C LEU A 153 -13.99 11.39 4.29
N ALA A 154 -14.99 11.75 3.48
CA ALA A 154 -15.83 12.92 3.74
C ALA A 154 -16.54 12.81 5.10
N GLY A 155 -16.37 13.82 5.95
CA GLY A 155 -17.00 13.87 7.27
C GLY A 155 -16.31 13.04 8.35
N ASP A 156 -15.10 12.53 8.11
CA ASP A 156 -14.32 11.86 9.16
C ASP A 156 -14.05 12.80 10.35
N PRO A 157 -14.23 12.35 11.60
CA PRO A 157 -14.11 13.21 12.78
C PRO A 157 -12.68 13.67 13.09
N ASP A 158 -11.65 12.95 12.64
CA ASP A 158 -10.26 13.20 12.99
C ASP A 158 -9.50 14.00 11.92
N ILE A 159 -9.91 13.90 10.65
CA ILE A 159 -9.27 14.57 9.51
C ILE A 159 -10.23 15.42 8.66
N GLY A 160 -11.50 15.53 9.04
CA GLY A 160 -12.52 16.22 8.25
C GLY A 160 -12.24 17.72 8.05
N ASP A 161 -11.49 18.35 8.95
CA ASP A 161 -11.05 19.76 8.83
C ASP A 161 -9.98 19.98 7.74
N ARG A 162 -9.36 18.90 7.25
CA ARG A 162 -8.37 18.91 6.17
C ARG A 162 -8.99 18.66 4.79
N LEU A 163 -10.21 18.15 4.76
CA LEU A 163 -10.90 17.74 3.53
C LEU A 163 -11.88 18.83 3.04
N PRO A 164 -12.09 18.95 1.71
CA PRO A 164 -11.46 18.20 0.63
C PRO A 164 -10.10 18.77 0.21
N PHE A 165 -9.17 17.89 -0.17
CA PHE A 165 -7.91 18.28 -0.79
C PHE A 165 -8.12 18.81 -2.22
N PRO A 166 -7.37 19.83 -2.68
CA PRO A 166 -7.36 20.23 -4.08
C PRO A 166 -6.86 19.08 -4.96
N THR A 167 -7.55 18.82 -6.08
CA THR A 167 -7.21 17.71 -6.98
C THR A 167 -6.10 18.07 -7.98
N ASP A 168 -5.78 19.35 -8.10
CA ASP A 168 -4.79 19.90 -9.03
C ASP A 168 -3.41 20.16 -8.38
N THR A 169 -3.27 20.01 -7.06
CA THR A 169 -2.01 20.22 -6.31
C THR A 169 -1.43 18.93 -5.72
N PHE A 170 -0.21 18.99 -5.17
CA PHE A 170 0.42 17.91 -4.40
C PHE A 170 0.06 17.91 -2.91
N GLU A 171 -0.88 18.74 -2.46
CA GLU A 171 -1.23 18.93 -1.04
C GLU A 171 -1.67 17.63 -0.36
N MET A 172 -2.40 16.75 -1.06
CA MET A 172 -2.79 15.43 -0.56
C MET A 172 -1.61 14.61 0.00
N PHE A 173 -0.42 14.72 -0.63
CA PHE A 173 0.75 14.01 -0.16
C PHE A 173 1.31 14.57 1.14
N ASP A 174 1.27 15.90 1.31
CA ASP A 174 1.73 16.55 2.53
C ASP A 174 0.79 16.21 3.70
N GLU A 175 -0.51 16.09 3.43
CA GLU A 175 -1.52 15.66 4.40
C GLU A 175 -1.41 14.17 4.79
N CYS A 176 -0.69 13.35 4.02
CA CYS A 176 -0.39 11.96 4.38
C CYS A 176 0.78 11.81 5.36
N LYS A 177 1.55 12.87 5.62
CA LYS A 177 2.81 12.85 6.39
C LYS A 177 2.67 12.22 7.79
N ASP A 178 1.54 12.45 8.45
CA ASP A 178 1.27 11.98 9.81
C ASP A 178 0.61 10.60 9.90
N GLY A 179 0.32 9.98 8.76
CA GLY A 179 -0.25 8.64 8.64
C GLY A 179 -1.76 8.55 8.87
N LEU A 180 -2.45 9.63 9.26
CA LEU A 180 -3.88 9.57 9.56
C LEU A 180 -4.72 9.31 8.29
N VAL A 181 -4.49 10.08 7.23
CA VAL A 181 -5.19 9.91 5.94
C VAL A 181 -5.04 8.47 5.41
N LEU A 182 -3.82 7.94 5.45
CA LEU A 182 -3.52 6.59 4.97
C LEU A 182 -4.15 5.51 5.85
N ALA A 183 -4.16 5.68 7.17
CA ALA A 183 -4.80 4.74 8.09
C ALA A 183 -6.32 4.69 7.88
N LYS A 184 -6.96 5.85 7.71
CA LYS A 184 -8.39 5.95 7.41
C LYS A 184 -8.74 5.32 6.06
N LEU A 185 -7.92 5.57 5.02
CA LEU A 185 -8.08 4.93 3.71
C LEU A 185 -7.94 3.40 3.78
N ILE A 186 -7.02 2.88 4.61
CA ILE A 186 -6.90 1.43 4.85
C ILE A 186 -8.19 0.86 5.46
N ASN A 187 -8.78 1.52 6.46
CA ASN A 187 -10.02 1.07 7.09
C ASN A 187 -11.24 1.21 6.16
N ASP A 188 -11.29 2.21 5.28
CA ASP A 188 -12.32 2.29 4.24
C ASP A 188 -12.21 1.12 3.26
N SER A 189 -10.99 0.82 2.80
CA SER A 189 -10.75 -0.25 1.83
C SER A 189 -10.94 -1.65 2.42
N VAL A 190 -10.46 -1.87 3.66
CA VAL A 190 -10.61 -3.12 4.40
C VAL A 190 -11.01 -2.78 5.83
N PRO A 191 -12.32 -2.80 6.15
CA PRO A 191 -12.83 -2.50 7.48
C PRO A 191 -12.14 -3.33 8.57
N ASP A 192 -12.05 -2.74 9.75
CA ASP A 192 -11.49 -3.36 10.95
C ASP A 192 -10.00 -3.73 10.90
N THR A 193 -9.25 -3.24 9.90
CA THR A 193 -7.80 -3.49 9.80
C THR A 193 -6.99 -2.78 10.90
N ILE A 194 -7.33 -1.53 11.20
CA ILE A 194 -6.65 -0.67 12.17
C ILE A 194 -7.63 -0.30 13.28
N ASP A 195 -7.24 -0.52 14.53
CA ASP A 195 -7.92 0.09 15.69
C ASP A 195 -7.50 1.56 15.80
N GLU A 196 -8.36 2.47 15.37
CA GLU A 196 -8.02 3.90 15.30
C GLU A 196 -7.71 4.51 16.67
N ARG A 197 -8.13 3.87 17.77
CA ARG A 197 -7.83 4.32 19.13
C ARG A 197 -6.34 4.26 19.46
N VAL A 198 -5.55 3.48 18.71
CA VAL A 198 -4.09 3.43 18.88
C VAL A 198 -3.37 4.55 18.15
N MET A 199 -4.05 5.24 17.22
CA MET A 199 -3.46 6.29 16.42
C MET A 199 -3.21 7.53 17.28
N ASN A 200 -2.09 8.20 17.03
CA ASN A 200 -1.83 9.51 17.64
C ASN A 200 -2.60 10.55 16.83
N VAL A 201 -3.63 11.15 17.44
CA VAL A 201 -4.49 12.17 16.84
C VAL A 201 -4.34 13.49 17.60
N PRO A 202 -4.26 14.65 16.92
CA PRO A 202 -4.38 15.95 17.58
C PRO A 202 -5.69 16.08 18.37
N GLY A 203 -5.63 16.60 19.59
CA GLY A 203 -6.79 16.73 20.46
C GLY A 203 -6.42 17.25 21.84
N ARG A 204 -7.19 16.84 22.87
CA ARG A 204 -6.98 17.32 24.25
C ARG A 204 -5.63 16.87 24.84
N LYS A 205 -5.21 15.63 24.57
CA LYS A 205 -3.95 15.07 25.08
C LYS A 205 -2.73 15.52 24.26
N ILE A 206 -2.89 15.64 22.93
CA ILE A 206 -1.80 15.97 22.00
C ILE A 206 -2.18 17.22 21.20
N LYS A 207 -1.54 18.36 21.46
CA LYS A 207 -1.85 19.60 20.72
C LYS A 207 -1.41 19.54 19.25
N LYS A 208 -0.23 18.96 18.99
CA LYS A 208 0.37 18.82 17.65
C LYS A 208 1.21 17.55 17.62
N LEU A 209 1.16 16.81 16.51
CA LEU A 209 1.99 15.62 16.32
C LEU A 209 3.45 16.02 16.13
N ASN A 210 4.35 15.29 16.78
CA ASN A 210 5.80 15.42 16.59
C ASN A 210 6.30 14.29 15.68
N ALA A 211 7.57 14.33 15.29
CA ALA A 211 8.16 13.30 14.42
C ALA A 211 8.00 11.87 14.98
N PHE A 212 8.06 11.71 16.30
CA PHE A 212 7.89 10.42 16.95
C PHE A 212 6.46 9.86 16.81
N HIS A 213 5.45 10.70 17.06
CA HIS A 213 4.04 10.33 16.85
C HIS A 213 3.75 9.97 15.40
N MET A 214 4.33 10.72 14.45
CA MET A 214 4.20 10.45 13.01
C MET A 214 4.86 9.11 12.64
N THR A 215 6.05 8.81 13.16
CA THR A 215 6.71 7.51 12.96
C THR A 215 5.85 6.37 13.48
N GLU A 216 5.27 6.49 14.68
CA GLU A 216 4.37 5.48 15.24
C GLU A 216 3.12 5.25 14.38
N ASN A 217 2.46 6.32 13.94
CA ASN A 217 1.30 6.23 13.04
C ASN A 217 1.69 5.57 11.70
N ASN A 218 2.79 5.98 11.11
CA ASN A 218 3.25 5.45 9.82
C ASN A 218 3.71 3.99 9.92
N ASN A 219 4.23 3.55 11.08
CA ASN A 219 4.47 2.12 11.33
C ASN A 219 3.15 1.33 11.31
N ILE A 220 2.08 1.86 11.92
CA ILE A 220 0.75 1.24 11.85
C ILE A 220 0.29 1.13 10.40
N VAL A 221 0.40 2.21 9.61
CA VAL A 221 0.02 2.24 8.20
C VAL A 221 0.77 1.17 7.40
N ILE A 222 2.10 1.12 7.51
CA ILE A 222 2.94 0.20 6.72
C ILE A 222 2.67 -1.26 7.11
N GLU A 223 2.66 -1.58 8.39
CA GLU A 223 2.45 -2.96 8.85
C GLU A 223 1.00 -3.41 8.64
N SER A 224 0.03 -2.50 8.62
CA SER A 224 -1.36 -2.80 8.28
C SER A 224 -1.53 -3.00 6.77
N ALA A 225 -0.89 -2.18 5.94
CA ALA A 225 -0.85 -2.35 4.50
C ALA A 225 -0.26 -3.72 4.12
N LYS A 226 0.84 -4.14 4.77
CA LYS A 226 1.36 -5.51 4.67
C LYS A 226 0.29 -6.53 5.03
N GLY A 227 -0.33 -6.39 6.20
CA GLY A 227 -1.33 -7.31 6.72
C GLY A 227 -2.55 -7.52 5.81
N ILE A 228 -2.89 -6.56 4.94
CA ILE A 228 -3.96 -6.70 3.95
C ILE A 228 -3.48 -7.11 2.56
N GLY A 229 -2.18 -7.37 2.38
CA GLY A 229 -1.59 -7.88 1.13
C GLY A 229 -1.02 -6.82 0.19
N CYS A 230 -0.78 -5.59 0.67
CA CYS A 230 -0.04 -4.60 -0.11
C CYS A 230 1.46 -4.91 -0.09
N SER A 231 2.11 -4.74 -1.23
CA SER A 231 3.57 -4.81 -1.35
C SER A 231 4.19 -3.45 -0.97
N VAL A 232 4.80 -3.40 0.22
CA VAL A 232 5.41 -2.20 0.80
C VAL A 232 6.91 -2.38 1.07
N VAL A 233 7.59 -3.22 0.29
CA VAL A 233 9.01 -3.56 0.48
C VAL A 233 9.93 -2.33 0.36
N ASN A 234 9.51 -1.33 -0.42
CA ASN A 234 10.32 -0.14 -0.75
C ASN A 234 9.82 1.14 -0.07
N ILE A 235 9.00 1.06 0.98
CA ILE A 235 8.49 2.24 1.69
C ILE A 235 8.57 2.05 3.21
N GLY A 236 9.26 2.98 3.88
CA GLY A 236 9.37 3.09 5.32
C GLY A 236 8.61 4.29 5.89
N SER A 237 8.51 4.37 7.22
CA SER A 237 7.84 5.50 7.89
C SER A 237 8.53 6.83 7.61
N GLY A 238 9.86 6.82 7.45
CA GLY A 238 10.64 7.98 7.01
C GLY A 238 10.23 8.47 5.62
N ASP A 239 9.96 7.58 4.67
CA ASP A 239 9.56 7.97 3.31
C ASP A 239 8.21 8.69 3.28
N ILE A 240 7.28 8.28 4.16
CA ILE A 240 5.98 8.94 4.31
C ILE A 240 6.17 10.32 4.98
N ILE A 241 6.98 10.40 6.04
CA ILE A 241 7.28 11.66 6.74
C ILE A 241 8.00 12.66 5.82
N GLU A 242 8.88 12.16 4.94
CA GLU A 242 9.61 12.98 3.97
C GLU A 242 8.78 13.36 2.75
N VAL A 243 7.57 12.81 2.62
CA VAL A 243 6.63 13.02 1.52
C VAL A 243 7.23 12.58 0.18
N ARG A 244 7.63 11.30 0.10
CA ARG A 244 8.04 10.63 -1.15
C ARG A 244 6.81 10.33 -2.00
N GLU A 245 6.43 11.26 -2.87
CA GLU A 245 5.12 11.24 -3.54
C GLU A 245 4.87 9.98 -4.37
N HIS A 246 5.88 9.47 -5.08
CA HIS A 246 5.74 8.26 -5.88
C HIS A 246 5.50 7.00 -5.04
N LEU A 247 6.09 6.92 -3.84
CA LEU A 247 5.87 5.81 -2.91
C LEU A 247 4.49 5.90 -2.26
N ILE A 248 4.10 7.11 -1.82
CA ILE A 248 2.78 7.35 -1.24
C ILE A 248 1.68 7.08 -2.26
N LEU A 249 1.81 7.56 -3.50
CA LEU A 249 0.85 7.30 -4.57
C LEU A 249 0.74 5.80 -4.90
N GLY A 250 1.88 5.10 -4.91
CA GLY A 250 1.93 3.65 -5.09
C GLY A 250 1.22 2.89 -3.97
N LEU A 251 1.38 3.33 -2.72
CA LEU A 251 0.67 2.78 -1.56
C LEU A 251 -0.84 3.04 -1.64
N ILE A 252 -1.25 4.28 -1.91
CA ILE A 252 -2.66 4.66 -2.09
C ILE A 252 -3.33 3.77 -3.14
N TRP A 253 -2.69 3.60 -4.31
CA TRP A 253 -3.21 2.70 -5.34
C TRP A 253 -3.41 1.27 -4.84
N GLN A 254 -2.42 0.71 -4.14
CA GLN A 254 -2.53 -0.66 -3.64
C GLN A 254 -3.66 -0.83 -2.63
N VAL A 255 -3.86 0.14 -1.75
CA VAL A 255 -4.96 0.15 -0.78
C VAL A 255 -6.31 0.24 -1.49
N ILE A 256 -6.49 1.21 -2.42
CA ILE A 256 -7.72 1.34 -3.22
C ILE A 256 -7.99 0.06 -4.02
N ARG A 257 -6.98 -0.49 -4.70
CA ARG A 257 -7.10 -1.74 -5.46
C ARG A 257 -7.56 -2.87 -4.55
N ARG A 258 -7.02 -2.97 -3.34
CA ARG A 258 -7.42 -4.00 -2.37
C ARG A 258 -8.89 -3.87 -1.99
N GLY A 259 -9.38 -2.66 -1.71
CA GLY A 259 -10.78 -2.43 -1.34
C GLY A 259 -11.77 -2.64 -2.50
N LEU A 260 -11.38 -2.28 -3.73
CA LEU A 260 -12.21 -2.49 -4.91
C LEU A 260 -12.34 -3.97 -5.27
N LEU A 261 -11.22 -4.70 -5.26
CA LEU A 261 -11.17 -6.09 -5.71
C LEU A 261 -11.56 -7.09 -4.62
N GLY A 262 -11.40 -6.74 -3.34
CA GLY A 262 -11.79 -7.59 -2.21
C GLY A 262 -13.30 -7.83 -2.10
N LYS A 263 -14.11 -7.01 -2.78
CA LYS A 263 -15.57 -7.19 -2.86
C LYS A 263 -15.99 -8.20 -3.92
N ILE A 264 -15.10 -8.54 -4.85
CA ILE A 264 -15.36 -9.46 -5.96
C ILE A 264 -15.08 -10.88 -5.49
N ASP A 265 -15.97 -11.37 -4.64
CA ASP A 265 -15.88 -12.68 -3.98
C ASP A 265 -17.23 -13.39 -4.06
N ILE A 266 -17.23 -14.69 -4.28
CA ILE A 266 -18.47 -15.46 -4.45
C ILE A 266 -19.35 -15.48 -3.18
N LYS A 267 -18.75 -15.27 -2.00
CA LYS A 267 -19.51 -15.16 -0.75
C LYS A 267 -20.35 -13.89 -0.72
N LEU A 268 -19.89 -12.84 -1.38
CA LEU A 268 -20.59 -11.56 -1.50
C LEU A 268 -21.48 -11.52 -2.73
N HIS A 269 -21.03 -12.15 -3.82
CA HIS A 269 -21.70 -12.24 -5.12
C HIS A 269 -21.83 -13.70 -5.57
N PRO A 270 -22.77 -14.49 -5.01
CA PRO A 270 -22.98 -15.87 -5.44
C PRO A 270 -23.18 -15.98 -6.95
N GLU A 271 -23.87 -15.00 -7.56
CA GLU A 271 -24.14 -14.89 -8.99
C GLU A 271 -22.89 -14.95 -9.89
N LEU A 272 -21.69 -14.75 -9.35
CA LEU A 272 -20.43 -15.00 -10.06
C LEU A 272 -20.33 -16.41 -10.66
N TYR A 273 -21.10 -17.38 -10.14
CA TYR A 273 -21.23 -18.71 -10.72
C TYR A 273 -21.60 -18.69 -12.22
N ARG A 274 -22.33 -17.66 -12.68
CA ARG A 274 -22.71 -17.52 -14.10
C ARG A 274 -21.53 -17.22 -15.03
N LEU A 275 -20.35 -16.95 -14.48
CA LEU A 275 -19.12 -16.64 -15.22
C LEU A 275 -18.20 -17.86 -15.43
N LEU A 276 -18.61 -19.05 -14.98
CA LEU A 276 -17.87 -20.29 -15.23
C LEU A 276 -17.85 -20.59 -16.73
N GLU A 277 -16.70 -21.03 -17.22
CA GLU A 277 -16.57 -21.54 -18.59
C GLU A 277 -17.09 -22.98 -18.68
N GLU A 278 -17.46 -23.42 -19.89
CA GLU A 278 -17.84 -24.81 -20.16
C GLU A 278 -16.63 -25.70 -19.80
N ASP A 279 -16.84 -26.68 -18.89
CA ASP A 279 -15.82 -27.59 -18.32
C ASP A 279 -14.93 -27.04 -17.19
N GLU A 280 -15.22 -25.87 -16.63
CA GLU A 280 -14.52 -25.34 -15.47
C GLU A 280 -15.24 -25.67 -14.15
N THR A 281 -14.49 -26.08 -13.13
CA THR A 281 -15.05 -26.28 -11.78
C THR A 281 -15.15 -24.96 -11.02
N LEU A 282 -16.09 -24.88 -10.07
CA LEU A 282 -16.17 -23.72 -9.19
C LEU A 282 -14.84 -23.47 -8.44
N GLU A 283 -14.18 -24.55 -8.01
CA GLU A 283 -12.88 -24.43 -7.33
C GLU A 283 -11.84 -23.77 -8.22
N GLN A 284 -11.80 -24.10 -9.52
CA GLN A 284 -10.92 -23.45 -10.50
C GLN A 284 -11.26 -21.97 -10.68
N PHE A 285 -12.56 -21.64 -10.74
CA PHE A 285 -13.02 -20.26 -10.83
C PHE A 285 -12.62 -19.42 -9.61
N LEU A 286 -12.79 -19.95 -8.40
CA LEU A 286 -12.46 -19.24 -7.15
C LEU A 286 -10.97 -18.98 -6.95
N ARG A 287 -10.11 -19.64 -7.73
CA ARG A 287 -8.66 -19.43 -7.72
C ARG A 287 -8.22 -18.28 -8.63
N LEU A 288 -9.12 -17.76 -9.46
CA LEU A 288 -8.78 -16.67 -10.37
C LEU A 288 -8.55 -15.37 -9.59
N PRO A 289 -7.55 -14.57 -9.99
CA PRO A 289 -7.41 -13.24 -9.44
C PRO A 289 -8.64 -12.39 -9.84
N PRO A 290 -9.08 -11.44 -8.99
CA PRO A 290 -10.26 -10.63 -9.26
C PRO A 290 -10.26 -9.91 -10.61
N GLU A 291 -9.08 -9.52 -11.13
CA GLU A 291 -8.98 -8.93 -12.47
C GLU A 291 -9.46 -9.87 -13.58
N GLN A 292 -9.18 -11.17 -13.46
CA GLN A 292 -9.63 -12.16 -14.45
C GLN A 292 -11.13 -12.42 -14.32
N ILE A 293 -11.66 -12.41 -13.10
CA ILE A 293 -13.10 -12.47 -12.84
C ILE A 293 -13.79 -11.26 -13.51
N LEU A 294 -13.25 -10.05 -13.35
CA LEU A 294 -13.76 -8.85 -14.02
C LEU A 294 -13.69 -8.94 -15.55
N LEU A 295 -12.61 -9.49 -16.12
CA LEU A 295 -12.52 -9.72 -17.56
C LEU A 295 -13.60 -10.70 -18.05
N ARG A 296 -13.87 -11.77 -17.29
CA ARG A 296 -14.95 -12.71 -17.61
C ARG A 296 -16.31 -12.06 -17.51
N TRP A 297 -16.57 -11.30 -16.44
CA TRP A 297 -17.79 -10.53 -16.27
C TRP A 297 -18.04 -9.55 -17.42
N PHE A 298 -17.01 -8.78 -17.81
CA PHE A 298 -17.10 -7.83 -18.91
C PHE A 298 -17.47 -8.58 -20.21
N ASN A 299 -16.76 -9.67 -20.51
CA ASN A 299 -17.00 -10.44 -21.74
C ASN A 299 -18.31 -11.21 -21.73
N TYR A 300 -18.80 -11.65 -20.58
CA TYR A 300 -20.13 -12.24 -20.42
C TYR A 300 -21.20 -11.27 -20.95
N HIS A 301 -21.13 -10.02 -20.52
CA HIS A 301 -22.06 -8.98 -20.96
C HIS A 301 -21.87 -8.61 -22.43
N LEU A 302 -20.64 -8.50 -22.94
CA LEU A 302 -20.41 -8.26 -24.37
C LEU A 302 -20.96 -9.39 -25.25
N LYS A 303 -20.80 -10.65 -24.82
CA LYS A 303 -21.36 -11.82 -25.51
C LYS A 303 -22.89 -11.78 -25.51
N ALA A 304 -23.52 -11.51 -24.36
CA ALA A 304 -24.97 -11.34 -24.26
C ALA A 304 -25.49 -10.19 -25.14
N ALA A 305 -24.68 -9.15 -25.30
CA ALA A 305 -24.95 -7.98 -26.13
C ALA A 305 -24.68 -8.23 -27.64
N ASN A 306 -24.30 -9.45 -28.03
CA ASN A 306 -23.89 -9.86 -29.38
C ASN A 306 -22.79 -8.96 -29.97
N TRP A 307 -21.82 -8.56 -29.15
CA TRP A 307 -20.69 -7.73 -29.57
C TRP A 307 -19.50 -8.59 -30.02
N PRO A 308 -18.87 -8.31 -31.18
CA PRO A 308 -17.85 -9.18 -31.75
C PRO A 308 -16.47 -9.07 -31.09
N ARG A 309 -16.21 -8.02 -30.30
CA ARG A 309 -14.91 -7.80 -29.65
C ARG A 309 -14.89 -8.46 -28.26
N ARG A 310 -13.73 -8.97 -27.89
CA ARG A 310 -13.43 -9.48 -26.53
C ARG A 310 -12.41 -8.56 -25.86
N VAL A 311 -12.54 -8.37 -24.56
CA VAL A 311 -11.61 -7.61 -23.71
C VAL A 311 -10.67 -8.60 -23.00
N ASN A 312 -9.36 -8.41 -23.14
CA ASN A 312 -8.34 -9.22 -22.48
C ASN A 312 -7.45 -8.38 -21.54
N ASN A 313 -7.59 -7.06 -21.57
CA ASN A 313 -6.88 -6.13 -20.69
C ASN A 313 -7.67 -4.83 -20.52
N PHE A 314 -7.44 -4.12 -19.42
CA PHE A 314 -8.06 -2.82 -19.14
C PHE A 314 -7.24 -1.64 -19.68
N SER A 315 -6.64 -1.79 -20.86
CA SER A 315 -5.85 -0.73 -21.50
C SER A 315 -6.21 -0.57 -22.98
N THR A 316 -5.49 -1.23 -23.89
CA THR A 316 -5.71 -1.15 -25.34
C THR A 316 -7.09 -1.56 -25.76
N ASP A 317 -7.70 -2.52 -25.06
CA ASP A 317 -8.97 -3.11 -25.49
C ASP A 317 -10.16 -2.23 -25.13
N VAL A 318 -9.99 -1.25 -24.24
CA VAL A 318 -11.06 -0.38 -23.73
C VAL A 318 -10.87 1.11 -24.06
N LYS A 319 -9.67 1.52 -24.47
CA LYS A 319 -9.30 2.93 -24.64
C LYS A 319 -10.07 3.70 -25.73
N ASP A 320 -10.77 3.02 -26.62
CA ASP A 320 -11.61 3.66 -27.64
C ASP A 320 -13.06 3.85 -27.20
N GLY A 321 -13.41 3.47 -25.97
CA GLY A 321 -14.73 3.62 -25.37
C GLY A 321 -15.84 2.70 -25.92
N GLU A 322 -15.59 1.91 -26.96
CA GLU A 322 -16.66 1.12 -27.61
C GLU A 322 -17.16 -0.01 -26.70
N ASN A 323 -16.21 -0.76 -26.14
CA ASN A 323 -16.53 -1.86 -25.24
C ASN A 323 -17.25 -1.35 -23.98
N TYR A 324 -16.91 -0.16 -23.48
CA TYR A 324 -17.64 0.46 -22.37
C TYR A 324 -19.05 0.89 -22.76
N ALA A 325 -19.25 1.52 -23.92
CA ALA A 325 -20.58 1.91 -24.38
C ALA A 325 -21.52 0.70 -24.50
N VAL A 326 -21.01 -0.44 -24.98
CA VAL A 326 -21.79 -1.68 -25.07
C VAL A 326 -22.06 -2.27 -23.70
N LEU A 327 -21.05 -2.39 -22.83
CA LEU A 327 -21.21 -2.91 -21.47
C LEU A 327 -22.23 -2.09 -20.68
N GLN A 328 -22.09 -0.77 -20.66
CA GLN A 328 -23.00 0.10 -19.92
C GLN A 328 -24.43 0.07 -20.47
N ALA A 329 -24.60 -0.04 -21.79
CA ALA A 329 -25.93 -0.24 -22.38
C ALA A 329 -26.55 -1.60 -21.97
N GLN A 330 -25.73 -2.63 -21.76
CA GLN A 330 -26.19 -3.96 -21.33
C GLN A 330 -26.62 -3.96 -19.86
N ILE A 331 -25.79 -3.42 -18.97
CA ILE A 331 -26.04 -3.46 -17.51
C ILE A 331 -26.90 -2.28 -17.02
N GLY A 332 -26.98 -1.20 -17.79
CA GLY A 332 -27.56 0.08 -17.40
C GLY A 332 -28.78 0.51 -18.18
N HIS A 333 -29.40 -0.38 -18.96
CA HIS A 333 -30.55 -0.05 -19.82
C HIS A 333 -31.69 0.62 -19.02
N GLU A 334 -31.97 0.14 -17.81
CA GLU A 334 -33.01 0.70 -16.93
C GLU A 334 -32.68 2.12 -16.42
N TYR A 335 -31.41 2.52 -16.39
CA TYR A 335 -30.94 3.85 -16.02
C TYR A 335 -30.80 4.79 -17.23
N GLY A 336 -31.16 4.33 -18.44
CA GLY A 336 -31.08 5.12 -19.67
C GLY A 336 -29.68 5.20 -20.28
N ALA A 337 -28.78 4.27 -19.96
CA ALA A 337 -27.55 4.05 -20.72
C ALA A 337 -27.86 3.42 -22.08
N SER A 338 -27.12 3.79 -23.12
CA SER A 338 -27.42 3.35 -24.49
C SER A 338 -26.16 3.17 -25.33
N ARG A 339 -26.31 2.58 -26.51
CA ARG A 339 -25.20 2.47 -27.48
C ARG A 339 -24.98 3.74 -28.31
N ALA A 340 -25.62 4.86 -27.98
CA ALA A 340 -25.45 6.13 -28.68
C ALA A 340 -23.98 6.60 -28.80
N PRO A 341 -23.09 6.40 -27.80
CA PRO A 341 -21.69 6.81 -27.93
C PRO A 341 -20.96 6.18 -29.13
N LEU A 342 -21.37 4.98 -29.60
CA LEU A 342 -20.75 4.30 -30.74
C LEU A 342 -20.82 5.10 -32.05
N GLN A 343 -21.76 6.03 -32.18
CA GLN A 343 -21.90 6.88 -33.37
C GLN A 343 -20.90 8.06 -33.38
N THR A 344 -20.24 8.32 -32.25
CA THR A 344 -19.31 9.44 -32.11
C THR A 344 -17.93 9.04 -32.63
N GLN A 345 -17.38 9.78 -33.60
CA GLN A 345 -16.09 9.47 -34.20
C GLN A 345 -14.90 9.94 -33.34
N ASP A 346 -15.03 11.11 -32.71
CA ASP A 346 -13.98 11.63 -31.83
C ASP A 346 -13.89 10.80 -30.54
N LEU A 347 -12.70 10.26 -30.26
CA LEU A 347 -12.50 9.34 -29.13
C LEU A 347 -12.69 10.04 -27.79
N LEU A 348 -12.29 11.31 -27.67
CA LEU A 348 -12.39 12.04 -26.41
C LEU A 348 -13.84 12.41 -26.12
N GLN A 349 -14.58 12.84 -27.13
CA GLN A 349 -16.02 13.08 -27.03
C GLN A 349 -16.78 11.78 -26.72
N ARG A 350 -16.43 10.67 -27.37
CA ARG A 350 -17.02 9.35 -27.07
C ARG A 350 -16.73 8.95 -25.62
N ALA A 351 -15.50 9.13 -25.15
CA ALA A 351 -15.12 8.84 -23.78
C ALA A 351 -15.93 9.68 -22.77
N GLU A 352 -16.16 10.97 -23.05
CA GLU A 352 -17.05 11.80 -22.22
C GLU A 352 -18.50 11.27 -22.21
N LEU A 353 -19.05 10.89 -23.37
CA LEU A 353 -20.40 10.31 -23.43
C LEU A 353 -20.50 8.98 -22.66
N VAL A 354 -19.46 8.14 -22.73
CA VAL A 354 -19.35 6.90 -21.94
C VAL A 354 -19.31 7.20 -20.44
N LEU A 355 -18.66 8.27 -20.02
CA LEU A 355 -18.63 8.67 -18.60
C LEU A 355 -19.92 9.34 -18.15
N GLN A 356 -20.65 10.01 -19.05
CA GLN A 356 -22.00 10.52 -18.79
C GLN A 356 -23.00 9.38 -18.64
N ASP A 357 -22.91 8.33 -19.45
CA ASP A 357 -23.72 7.13 -19.26
C ASP A 357 -23.40 6.45 -17.92
N ALA A 358 -22.12 6.37 -17.54
CA ALA A 358 -21.72 5.84 -16.23
C ALA A 358 -22.26 6.66 -15.06
N ASP A 359 -22.42 7.98 -15.23
CA ASP A 359 -22.99 8.88 -14.22
C ASP A 359 -24.46 8.57 -13.92
N LYS A 360 -25.22 8.17 -14.96
CA LYS A 360 -26.61 7.71 -14.79
C LYS A 360 -26.72 6.47 -13.90
N LEU A 361 -25.68 5.63 -13.89
CA LEU A 361 -25.56 4.46 -13.02
C LEU A 361 -24.99 4.80 -11.63
N GLY A 362 -24.60 6.05 -11.38
CA GLY A 362 -23.88 6.44 -10.16
C GLY A 362 -22.41 5.98 -10.13
N CYS A 363 -21.85 5.63 -11.29
CA CYS A 363 -20.56 4.97 -11.43
C CYS A 363 -19.45 5.83 -12.08
N ARG A 364 -19.65 7.13 -12.28
CA ARG A 364 -18.62 8.06 -12.80
C ARG A 364 -17.53 8.34 -11.76
N LYS A 365 -16.65 7.36 -11.53
CA LYS A 365 -15.52 7.41 -10.58
C LYS A 365 -14.23 6.92 -11.25
N PHE A 366 -13.09 7.39 -10.78
CA PHE A 366 -11.73 7.00 -11.18
C PHE A 366 -11.29 7.33 -12.61
N LEU A 367 -12.21 7.52 -13.55
CA LEU A 367 -11.89 7.63 -14.97
C LEU A 367 -12.32 8.99 -15.53
N THR A 368 -11.42 9.57 -16.31
CA THR A 368 -11.61 10.82 -17.07
C THR A 368 -11.56 10.51 -18.57
N PRO A 369 -12.11 11.37 -19.44
CA PRO A 369 -12.02 11.14 -20.89
C PRO A 369 -10.58 10.96 -21.38
N THR A 370 -9.66 11.75 -20.81
CA THR A 370 -8.23 11.69 -21.15
C THR A 370 -7.59 10.37 -20.71
N SER A 371 -7.85 9.93 -19.47
CA SER A 371 -7.26 8.69 -18.94
C SER A 371 -7.86 7.42 -19.57
N LEU A 372 -9.13 7.47 -19.98
CA LEU A 372 -9.77 6.43 -20.80
C LEU A 372 -9.04 6.30 -22.13
N VAL A 373 -8.91 7.40 -22.90
CA VAL A 373 -8.28 7.39 -24.23
C VAL A 373 -6.78 7.07 -24.16
N ALA A 374 -6.11 7.48 -23.08
CA ALA A 374 -4.74 7.09 -22.79
C ALA A 374 -4.59 5.59 -22.49
N GLY A 375 -5.69 4.90 -22.15
CA GLY A 375 -5.69 3.49 -21.78
C GLY A 375 -4.98 3.23 -20.45
N ASN A 376 -5.15 4.10 -19.45
CA ASN A 376 -4.52 3.92 -18.15
C ASN A 376 -5.04 2.64 -17.48
N PRO A 377 -4.21 1.59 -17.27
CA PRO A 377 -4.68 0.29 -16.80
C PRO A 377 -5.25 0.32 -15.38
N LYS A 378 -4.72 1.17 -14.50
CA LYS A 378 -5.18 1.27 -13.10
C LYS A 378 -6.55 1.93 -13.01
N LEU A 379 -6.72 3.06 -13.69
CA LEU A 379 -7.97 3.82 -13.66
C LEU A 379 -9.10 3.08 -14.38
N ASN A 380 -8.81 2.42 -15.50
CA ASN A 380 -9.79 1.57 -16.19
C ASN A 380 -10.16 0.33 -15.35
N LEU A 381 -9.21 -0.32 -14.68
CA LEU A 381 -9.50 -1.41 -13.74
C LEU A 381 -10.39 -0.93 -12.59
N ALA A 382 -10.06 0.21 -11.98
CA ALA A 382 -10.84 0.77 -10.88
C ALA A 382 -12.27 1.14 -11.30
N PHE A 383 -12.43 1.71 -12.50
CA PHE A 383 -13.72 2.01 -13.10
C PHE A 383 -14.56 0.75 -13.35
N VAL A 384 -13.95 -0.30 -13.90
CA VAL A 384 -14.62 -1.60 -14.13
C VAL A 384 -15.02 -2.26 -12.82
N ALA A 385 -14.14 -2.27 -11.82
CA ALA A 385 -14.44 -2.81 -10.49
C ALA A 385 -15.59 -2.03 -9.83
N ASN A 386 -15.62 -0.70 -9.96
CA ASN A 386 -16.71 0.13 -9.45
C ASN A 386 -18.05 -0.15 -10.17
N LEU A 387 -18.03 -0.36 -11.49
CA LEU A 387 -19.22 -0.77 -12.23
C LEU A 387 -19.73 -2.13 -11.74
N PHE A 388 -18.86 -3.13 -11.62
CA PHE A 388 -19.22 -4.45 -11.12
C PHE A 388 -19.80 -4.39 -9.70
N ASN A 389 -19.11 -3.73 -8.77
CA ASN A 389 -19.54 -3.64 -7.36
C ASN A 389 -20.89 -2.93 -7.18
N THR A 390 -21.31 -2.11 -8.15
CA THR A 390 -22.59 -1.39 -8.11
C THR A 390 -23.68 -2.12 -8.91
N HIS A 391 -23.31 -2.66 -10.07
CA HIS A 391 -24.22 -3.29 -11.04
C HIS A 391 -23.61 -4.59 -11.60
N PRO A 392 -23.55 -5.68 -10.83
CA PRO A 392 -23.10 -6.98 -11.35
C PRO A 392 -23.96 -7.43 -12.55
N ALA A 393 -25.27 -7.16 -12.50
CA ALA A 393 -26.23 -7.48 -13.54
C ALA A 393 -26.19 -8.95 -14.00
N LEU A 394 -25.84 -9.86 -13.10
CA LEU A 394 -25.93 -11.30 -13.33
C LEU A 394 -27.24 -11.82 -12.77
N ASP A 395 -27.84 -12.76 -13.47
CA ASP A 395 -29.06 -13.43 -13.01
C ASP A 395 -28.82 -14.11 -11.66
N PRO A 396 -29.72 -13.94 -10.68
CA PRO A 396 -29.63 -14.63 -9.40
C PRO A 396 -29.58 -16.14 -9.56
N ILE A 397 -28.84 -16.80 -8.66
CA ILE A 397 -28.83 -18.25 -8.53
C ILE A 397 -30.18 -18.71 -7.97
N THR A 398 -30.79 -19.75 -8.56
CA THR A 398 -32.01 -20.37 -8.02
C THR A 398 -31.69 -21.22 -6.78
N GLU A 399 -32.64 -21.45 -5.85
CA GLU A 399 -32.38 -22.27 -4.65
C GLU A 399 -31.91 -23.71 -4.97
N GLU A 400 -32.22 -24.23 -6.16
CA GLU A 400 -31.75 -25.53 -6.66
C GLU A 400 -30.29 -25.48 -7.15
N GLU A 401 -29.84 -24.33 -7.63
CA GLU A 401 -28.47 -24.04 -8.05
C GLU A 401 -27.62 -23.48 -6.89
N LYS A 402 -28.25 -23.18 -5.75
CA LYS A 402 -27.63 -22.59 -4.57
C LYS A 402 -26.77 -23.65 -3.91
N LEU A 403 -25.52 -23.67 -4.35
CA LEU A 403 -24.50 -24.53 -3.81
C LEU A 403 -24.40 -24.26 -2.31
N GLU A 404 -24.57 -25.32 -1.52
CA GLU A 404 -23.98 -25.36 -0.19
C GLU A 404 -22.47 -25.27 -0.42
N VAL A 405 -21.93 -24.05 -0.41
CA VAL A 405 -20.51 -23.85 -0.18
C VAL A 405 -20.31 -24.35 1.24
N GLU A 406 -20.06 -25.65 1.40
CA GLU A 406 -19.54 -26.20 2.65
C GLU A 406 -18.42 -25.27 3.10
N ASP A 407 -18.35 -24.96 4.40
CA ASP A 407 -17.25 -24.20 5.00
C ASP A 407 -15.94 -24.97 4.78
N PHE A 408 -15.43 -24.82 3.56
CA PHE A 408 -14.34 -25.53 2.95
C PHE A 408 -13.12 -25.32 3.82
N ASP A 409 -12.71 -26.38 4.53
CA ASP A 409 -11.59 -26.41 5.50
C ASP A 409 -11.19 -25.02 6.00
N ALA A 410 -12.06 -24.40 6.80
CA ALA A 410 -11.90 -23.00 7.23
C ALA A 410 -10.57 -22.76 7.97
N GLU A 411 -9.94 -23.82 8.48
CA GLU A 411 -8.60 -23.77 9.07
C GLU A 411 -7.50 -23.77 8.01
N GLY A 412 -7.51 -24.71 7.06
CA GLY A 412 -6.52 -24.79 5.99
C GLY A 412 -6.50 -23.56 5.08
N GLU A 413 -7.68 -23.04 4.72
CA GLU A 413 -7.81 -21.84 3.87
C GLU A 413 -7.32 -20.57 4.60
N ARG A 414 -7.50 -20.50 5.93
CA ARG A 414 -7.01 -19.35 6.70
C ARG A 414 -5.50 -19.37 6.88
N GLU A 415 -4.91 -20.53 7.19
CA GLU A 415 -3.45 -20.68 7.21
C GLU A 415 -2.85 -20.36 5.83
N ALA A 416 -3.46 -20.86 4.75
CA ALA A 416 -3.05 -20.56 3.37
C ALA A 416 -3.05 -19.04 3.07
N ARG A 417 -4.06 -18.32 3.54
CA ARG A 417 -4.12 -16.85 3.43
C ARG A 417 -2.96 -16.17 4.16
N VAL A 418 -2.70 -16.55 5.41
CA VAL A 418 -1.59 -16.00 6.20
C VAL A 418 -0.25 -16.27 5.52
N PHE A 419 -0.03 -17.50 5.05
CA PHE A 419 1.19 -17.87 4.35
C PHE A 419 1.34 -17.18 3.00
N THR A 420 0.25 -16.94 2.28
CA THR A 420 0.23 -16.16 1.04
C THR A 420 0.70 -14.73 1.30
N LEU A 421 0.15 -14.08 2.33
CA LEU A 421 0.56 -12.72 2.72
C LEU A 421 2.04 -12.67 3.10
N TRP A 422 2.51 -13.63 3.91
CA TRP A 422 3.91 -13.73 4.30
C TRP A 422 4.83 -13.98 3.08
N LEU A 423 4.51 -14.92 2.19
CA LEU A 423 5.30 -15.19 0.99
C LEU A 423 5.40 -13.96 0.09
N ASN A 424 4.28 -13.27 -0.14
CA ASN A 424 4.25 -12.03 -0.94
C ASN A 424 5.08 -10.92 -0.30
N SER A 425 5.18 -10.89 1.03
CA SER A 425 6.04 -9.93 1.74
C SER A 425 7.54 -10.15 1.52
N LEU A 426 7.94 -11.37 1.16
CA LEU A 426 9.32 -11.71 0.81
C LEU A 426 9.69 -11.28 -0.62
N ASP A 427 8.73 -10.70 -1.36
CA ASP A 427 8.88 -10.30 -2.76
C ASP A 427 9.25 -11.49 -3.66
N VAL A 428 8.44 -12.55 -3.58
CA VAL A 428 8.49 -13.70 -4.49
C VAL A 428 7.80 -13.36 -5.82
N GLN A 429 8.31 -13.92 -6.91
CA GLN A 429 7.85 -13.65 -8.27
C GLN A 429 7.50 -14.95 -9.01
N PRO A 430 6.27 -15.12 -9.54
CA PRO A 430 5.14 -14.21 -9.41
C PRO A 430 4.61 -14.13 -7.96
N ALA A 431 3.83 -13.10 -7.66
CA ALA A 431 3.09 -13.01 -6.41
C ALA A 431 2.11 -14.19 -6.30
N VAL A 432 1.98 -14.74 -5.11
CA VAL A 432 1.05 -15.83 -4.78
C VAL A 432 -0.37 -15.26 -4.74
N VAL A 433 -1.26 -15.87 -5.52
CA VAL A 433 -2.70 -15.62 -5.56
C VAL A 433 -3.44 -16.84 -5.05
N SER A 434 -3.12 -18.03 -5.59
CA SER A 434 -3.65 -19.32 -5.15
C SER A 434 -2.55 -20.13 -4.46
N PHE A 435 -2.58 -20.17 -3.12
CA PHE A 435 -1.55 -20.81 -2.30
C PHE A 435 -1.26 -22.26 -2.72
N PHE A 436 -2.29 -23.06 -3.00
CA PHE A 436 -2.12 -24.48 -3.31
C PHE A 436 -1.70 -24.76 -4.75
N ASP A 437 -1.85 -23.80 -5.66
CA ASP A 437 -1.49 -23.97 -7.07
C ASP A 437 -0.17 -23.30 -7.43
N ASP A 438 0.04 -22.06 -6.97
CA ASP A 438 1.21 -21.27 -7.35
C ASP A 438 2.52 -21.88 -6.81
N LEU A 439 2.43 -22.70 -5.77
CA LEU A 439 3.56 -23.40 -5.16
C LEU A 439 3.92 -24.73 -5.84
N ARG A 440 3.05 -25.26 -6.72
CA ARG A 440 3.19 -26.63 -7.29
C ARG A 440 4.44 -26.81 -8.14
N ASP A 441 4.93 -25.74 -8.77
CA ASP A 441 6.16 -25.81 -9.58
C ASP A 441 7.46 -25.66 -8.76
N GLY A 442 7.34 -25.41 -7.46
CA GLY A 442 8.45 -25.24 -6.53
C GLY A 442 9.23 -23.92 -6.65
N THR A 443 9.00 -23.10 -7.67
CA THR A 443 9.79 -21.89 -7.95
C THR A 443 9.63 -20.85 -6.86
N ILE A 444 8.41 -20.65 -6.36
CA ILE A 444 8.12 -19.71 -5.28
C ILE A 444 8.72 -20.21 -3.95
N LEU A 445 8.63 -21.51 -3.68
CA LEU A 445 9.24 -22.12 -2.48
C LEU A 445 10.75 -21.92 -2.47
N LEU A 446 11.41 -22.13 -3.61
CA LEU A 446 12.85 -21.91 -3.76
C LEU A 446 13.22 -20.43 -3.56
N GLN A 447 12.45 -19.49 -4.11
CA GLN A 447 12.65 -18.07 -3.84
C GLN A 447 12.50 -17.75 -2.34
N ALA A 448 11.47 -18.28 -1.70
CA ALA A 448 11.26 -18.09 -0.26
C ALA A 448 12.44 -18.64 0.56
N TYR A 449 12.98 -19.82 0.22
CA TYR A 449 14.19 -20.35 0.84
C TYR A 449 15.38 -19.40 0.71
N ASP A 450 15.64 -18.84 -0.48
CA ASP A 450 16.79 -17.95 -0.70
C ASP A 450 16.59 -16.57 -0.03
N LYS A 451 15.34 -16.12 0.17
CA LYS A 451 15.02 -14.88 0.90
C LYS A 451 15.18 -15.05 2.42
N VAL A 452 14.69 -16.16 2.97
CA VAL A 452 14.75 -16.47 4.40
C VAL A 452 16.16 -16.93 4.81
N ILE A 453 16.76 -17.80 4.00
CA ILE A 453 18.07 -18.40 4.23
C ILE A 453 18.96 -18.02 3.04
N LYS A 454 19.55 -16.83 3.12
CA LYS A 454 20.36 -16.25 2.04
C LYS A 454 21.44 -17.20 1.54
N GLY A 455 21.42 -17.50 0.24
CA GLY A 455 22.39 -18.37 -0.42
C GLY A 455 22.12 -19.86 -0.22
N SER A 456 20.95 -20.24 0.29
CA SER A 456 20.57 -21.66 0.44
C SER A 456 20.28 -22.35 -0.90
N VAL A 457 19.88 -21.59 -1.92
CA VAL A 457 19.45 -22.14 -3.20
C VAL A 457 20.54 -22.05 -4.25
N ASN A 458 20.92 -23.20 -4.79
CA ASN A 458 21.73 -23.30 -6.00
C ASN A 458 20.82 -23.24 -7.23
N TRP A 459 20.65 -22.04 -7.76
CA TRP A 459 19.81 -21.76 -8.92
C TRP A 459 20.17 -22.52 -10.20
N ARG A 460 21.34 -23.19 -10.26
CA ARG A 460 21.71 -24.07 -11.38
C ARG A 460 20.92 -25.39 -11.40
N HIS A 461 20.38 -25.81 -10.26
CA HIS A 461 19.58 -27.02 -10.14
C HIS A 461 18.08 -26.75 -10.31
N CYS A 462 17.69 -25.48 -10.49
CA CYS A 462 16.30 -25.06 -10.57
C CYS A 462 15.83 -25.00 -12.03
N ASN A 463 14.70 -25.64 -12.30
CA ASN A 463 13.98 -25.50 -13.55
C ASN A 463 13.20 -24.19 -13.56
N LYS A 464 13.40 -23.37 -14.60
CA LYS A 464 12.70 -22.10 -14.79
C LYS A 464 11.41 -22.30 -15.59
N ARG A 465 10.40 -21.46 -15.31
CA ARG A 465 9.20 -21.37 -16.15
C ARG A 465 9.60 -21.04 -17.60
N PRO A 466 8.92 -21.61 -18.60
CA PRO A 466 9.12 -21.26 -20.01
C PRO A 466 8.98 -19.75 -20.25
N ALA A 467 9.83 -19.21 -21.14
CA ALA A 467 9.82 -17.77 -21.48
C ALA A 467 8.50 -17.32 -22.14
N HIS A 468 7.72 -18.26 -22.70
CA HIS A 468 6.41 -18.02 -23.29
C HIS A 468 5.27 -18.01 -22.26
N GLY A 469 5.57 -18.08 -20.95
CA GLY A 469 4.57 -17.98 -19.88
C GLY A 469 3.70 -19.21 -19.67
N GLY A 470 4.05 -20.36 -20.25
CA GLY A 470 3.32 -21.62 -20.03
C GLY A 470 3.71 -22.30 -18.73
N GLU A 471 2.95 -23.31 -18.32
CA GLU A 471 3.23 -24.10 -17.12
C GLU A 471 4.52 -24.91 -17.24
N LEU A 472 5.16 -25.15 -16.10
CA LEU A 472 6.32 -26.03 -16.03
C LEU A 472 5.87 -27.48 -16.18
N MET A 473 6.54 -28.26 -17.04
CA MET A 473 6.28 -29.69 -17.18
C MET A 473 6.35 -30.38 -15.81
N ARG A 474 5.37 -31.23 -15.49
CA ARG A 474 5.24 -31.86 -14.16
C ARG A 474 6.53 -32.47 -13.63
N PHE A 475 7.31 -33.19 -14.46
CA PHE A 475 8.56 -33.80 -13.98
C PHE A 475 9.60 -32.74 -13.53
N LYS A 476 9.68 -31.59 -14.20
CA LYS A 476 10.55 -30.46 -13.81
C LYS A 476 10.05 -29.76 -12.55
N ALA A 477 8.74 -29.67 -12.37
CA ALA A 477 8.11 -29.20 -11.14
C ALA A 477 8.43 -30.14 -9.96
N VAL A 478 8.38 -31.45 -10.17
CA VAL A 478 8.79 -32.47 -9.18
C VAL A 478 10.28 -32.34 -8.84
N GLU A 479 11.16 -32.08 -9.80
CA GLU A 479 12.59 -31.83 -9.53
C GLU A 479 12.78 -30.60 -8.62
N ASN A 480 12.10 -29.49 -8.92
CA ASN A 480 12.15 -28.27 -8.11
C ASN A 480 11.62 -28.50 -6.69
N THR A 481 10.47 -29.16 -6.55
CA THR A 481 9.85 -29.41 -5.23
C THR A 481 10.63 -30.46 -4.43
N ASN A 482 11.23 -31.47 -5.07
CA ASN A 482 12.18 -32.37 -4.41
C ASN A 482 13.36 -31.59 -3.83
N TYR A 483 13.91 -30.65 -4.61
CA TYR A 483 14.99 -29.80 -4.12
C TYR A 483 14.54 -28.93 -2.94
N ALA A 484 13.32 -28.37 -2.98
CA ALA A 484 12.75 -27.63 -1.84
C ALA A 484 12.61 -28.50 -0.57
N ILE A 485 12.25 -29.79 -0.70
CA ILE A 485 12.19 -30.73 0.42
C ILE A 485 13.60 -31.04 0.96
N GLU A 486 14.59 -31.24 0.07
CA GLU A 486 15.98 -31.45 0.46
C GLU A 486 16.55 -30.27 1.25
N LEU A 487 16.30 -29.05 0.79
CA LEU A 487 16.68 -27.82 1.50
C LEU A 487 16.05 -27.76 2.89
N GLY A 488 14.76 -28.10 3.01
CA GLY A 488 14.08 -28.16 4.30
C GLY A 488 14.75 -29.16 5.25
N LYS A 489 15.04 -30.38 4.78
CA LYS A 489 15.71 -31.41 5.57
C LYS A 489 17.11 -30.97 6.02
N GLN A 490 17.89 -30.35 5.14
CA GLN A 490 19.21 -29.78 5.47
C GLN A 490 19.13 -28.69 6.54
N ASN A 491 18.02 -27.96 6.60
CA ASN A 491 17.77 -26.91 7.57
C ASN A 491 17.03 -27.39 8.83
N GLY A 492 16.89 -28.72 9.02
CA GLY A 492 16.33 -29.33 10.22
C GLY A 492 14.81 -29.38 10.26
N PHE A 493 14.13 -29.24 9.13
CA PHE A 493 12.67 -29.34 9.07
C PHE A 493 12.24 -30.81 9.26
N SER A 494 11.19 -31.01 10.04
CA SER A 494 10.50 -32.29 10.18
C SER A 494 9.61 -32.54 8.98
N LEU A 495 10.19 -33.10 7.93
CA LEU A 495 9.51 -33.44 6.66
C LEU A 495 9.44 -34.97 6.47
N VAL A 496 9.22 -35.70 7.57
CA VAL A 496 9.10 -37.17 7.53
C VAL A 496 7.84 -37.54 6.77
N GLY A 497 7.99 -38.34 5.71
CA GLY A 497 6.86 -38.77 4.87
C GLY A 497 6.40 -37.76 3.82
N ILE A 498 7.08 -36.61 3.66
CA ILE A 498 6.77 -35.62 2.61
C ILE A 498 7.77 -35.75 1.46
N GLN A 499 7.25 -35.81 0.23
CA GLN A 499 7.99 -35.88 -1.03
C GLN A 499 7.69 -34.65 -1.91
N GLY A 500 8.55 -34.34 -2.89
CA GLY A 500 8.30 -33.22 -3.80
C GLY A 500 7.05 -33.43 -4.66
N ALA A 501 6.74 -34.68 -5.00
CA ALA A 501 5.51 -35.03 -5.73
C ALA A 501 4.25 -34.59 -4.97
N ASP A 502 4.21 -34.69 -3.64
CA ASP A 502 3.06 -34.26 -2.84
C ASP A 502 2.77 -32.77 -3.02
N ILE A 503 3.82 -31.95 -3.05
CA ILE A 503 3.71 -30.50 -3.28
C ILE A 503 3.30 -30.22 -4.72
N THR A 504 3.91 -30.93 -5.69
CA THR A 504 3.59 -30.79 -7.11
C THR A 504 2.16 -31.20 -7.43
N ASP A 505 1.60 -32.13 -6.66
CA ASP A 505 0.23 -32.62 -6.83
C ASP A 505 -0.78 -31.83 -5.98
N GLY A 506 -0.35 -30.79 -5.25
CA GLY A 506 -1.22 -29.86 -4.53
C GLY A 506 -1.77 -30.39 -3.20
N GLN A 507 -1.06 -31.31 -2.54
CA GLN A 507 -1.49 -31.87 -1.24
C GLN A 507 -1.52 -30.78 -0.16
N LYS A 508 -2.73 -30.34 0.22
CA LYS A 508 -2.97 -29.16 1.06
C LYS A 508 -2.22 -29.19 2.39
N THR A 509 -2.45 -30.23 3.19
CA THR A 509 -1.86 -30.38 4.54
C THR A 509 -0.33 -30.39 4.50
N LEU A 510 0.25 -31.04 3.49
CA LEU A 510 1.70 -31.16 3.36
C LEU A 510 2.34 -29.85 2.88
N THR A 511 1.65 -29.13 1.99
CA THR A 511 2.05 -27.80 1.53
C THR A 511 2.01 -26.78 2.67
N LEU A 512 0.92 -26.75 3.45
CA LEU A 512 0.83 -25.92 4.67
C LEU A 512 1.94 -26.27 5.66
N GLY A 513 2.19 -27.57 5.89
CA GLY A 513 3.24 -28.04 6.80
C GLY A 513 4.66 -27.64 6.39
N LEU A 514 4.97 -27.64 5.09
CA LEU A 514 6.25 -27.19 4.56
C LEU A 514 6.43 -25.68 4.75
N VAL A 515 5.44 -24.89 4.32
CA VAL A 515 5.51 -23.44 4.36
C VAL A 515 5.52 -22.92 5.81
N TRP A 516 4.74 -23.54 6.70
CA TRP A 516 4.81 -23.28 8.14
C TRP A 516 6.22 -23.44 8.70
N GLN A 517 6.94 -24.51 8.32
CA GLN A 517 8.29 -24.74 8.84
C GLN A 517 9.29 -23.70 8.32
N LEU A 518 9.12 -23.24 7.08
CA LEU A 518 9.93 -22.16 6.54
C LEU A 518 9.64 -20.82 7.24
N MET A 519 8.36 -20.49 7.44
CA MET A 519 7.96 -19.29 8.20
C MET A 519 8.45 -19.34 9.66
N ARG A 520 8.36 -20.50 10.31
CA ARG A 520 8.91 -20.72 11.65
C ARG A 520 10.42 -20.50 11.67
N LYS A 521 11.13 -21.00 10.65
CA LYS A 521 12.58 -20.80 10.51
C LYS A 521 12.94 -19.33 10.34
N ASP A 522 12.18 -18.57 9.56
CA ASP A 522 12.33 -17.12 9.40
C ASP A 522 12.24 -16.39 10.76
N ILE A 523 11.24 -16.75 11.57
CA ILE A 523 11.10 -16.23 12.94
C ILE A 523 12.29 -16.64 13.81
N THR A 524 12.70 -17.92 13.81
CA THR A 524 13.85 -18.38 14.58
C THR A 524 15.15 -17.68 14.17
N LEU A 525 15.35 -17.42 12.87
CA LEU A 525 16.51 -16.68 12.36
C LEU A 525 16.46 -15.21 12.77
N THR A 526 15.29 -14.59 12.73
CA THR A 526 15.06 -13.23 13.24
C THR A 526 15.39 -13.15 14.73
N LEU A 527 15.06 -14.20 15.48
CA LEU A 527 15.38 -14.33 16.90
C LEU A 527 16.81 -14.83 17.19
N ALA A 528 17.62 -15.15 16.18
CA ALA A 528 18.96 -15.70 16.39
C ALA A 528 19.92 -14.66 17.00
N ALA A 529 19.79 -13.39 16.62
CA ALA A 529 20.55 -12.30 17.23
C ALA A 529 20.24 -12.18 18.74
N LEU A 530 18.96 -12.28 19.09
CA LEU A 530 18.50 -12.34 20.48
C LEU A 530 19.03 -13.58 21.20
N ALA A 531 18.99 -14.75 20.56
CA ALA A 531 19.54 -16.00 21.11
C ALA A 531 21.03 -15.85 21.45
N GLN A 532 21.83 -15.31 20.52
CA GLN A 532 23.26 -15.09 20.71
C GLN A 532 23.54 -14.14 21.90
N ARG A 533 22.82 -13.03 22.00
CA ARG A 533 22.94 -12.09 23.13
C ARG A 533 22.59 -12.73 24.47
N LEU A 534 21.61 -13.64 24.47
CA LEU A 534 21.24 -14.42 25.65
C LEU A 534 22.18 -15.61 25.93
N GLY A 535 23.24 -15.80 25.13
CA GLY A 535 24.18 -16.92 25.26
C GLY A 535 23.57 -18.27 24.87
N LYS A 536 22.55 -18.28 24.00
CA LYS A 536 21.78 -19.46 23.61
C LYS A 536 22.00 -19.82 22.14
N ARG A 537 21.84 -21.11 21.84
CA ARG A 537 21.93 -21.65 20.48
C ARG A 537 20.69 -21.32 19.64
N GLU A 538 19.50 -21.37 20.25
CA GLU A 538 18.21 -21.10 19.62
C GLU A 538 17.19 -20.64 20.67
N ILE A 539 16.08 -20.04 20.23
CA ILE A 539 14.92 -19.74 21.08
C ILE A 539 13.84 -20.79 20.83
N THR A 540 13.46 -21.49 21.90
CA THR A 540 12.41 -22.53 21.88
C THR A 540 11.04 -21.98 22.27
N ASP A 541 9.95 -22.68 21.92
CA ASP A 541 8.58 -22.27 22.28
C ASP A 541 8.41 -22.08 23.79
N ALA A 542 9.06 -22.92 24.61
CA ALA A 542 9.02 -22.80 26.07
C ALA A 542 9.68 -21.50 26.57
N GLU A 543 10.72 -21.03 25.89
CA GLU A 543 11.38 -19.77 26.21
C GLU A 543 10.56 -18.58 25.73
N MET A 544 9.88 -18.68 24.58
CA MET A 544 8.93 -17.66 24.13
C MET A 544 7.77 -17.51 25.12
N VAL A 545 7.22 -18.61 25.63
CA VAL A 545 6.17 -18.61 26.66
C VAL A 545 6.68 -17.97 27.95
N ARG A 546 7.89 -18.32 28.41
CA ARG A 546 8.50 -17.70 29.59
C ARG A 546 8.66 -16.19 29.39
N TRP A 547 9.20 -15.77 28.26
CA TRP A 547 9.38 -14.37 27.92
C TRP A 547 8.05 -13.60 27.93
N ALA A 548 6.99 -14.17 27.34
CA ALA A 548 5.66 -13.55 27.32
C ALA A 548 5.10 -13.39 28.74
N ASN A 549 5.20 -14.44 29.56
CA ASN A 549 4.78 -14.38 30.97
C ASN A 549 5.58 -13.35 31.78
N ASP A 550 6.89 -13.22 31.53
CA ASP A 550 7.74 -12.24 32.20
C ASP A 550 7.42 -10.81 31.74
N MET A 551 7.05 -10.59 30.47
CA MET A 551 6.57 -9.30 29.98
C MET A 551 5.24 -8.90 30.63
N SER A 552 4.26 -9.81 30.70
CA SER A 552 3.00 -9.54 31.43
C SER A 552 3.27 -9.08 32.88
N LYS A 553 4.17 -9.77 33.59
CA LYS A 553 4.62 -9.38 34.94
C LYS A 553 5.29 -8.03 34.99
N LYS A 554 6.18 -7.73 34.03
CA LYS A 554 6.87 -6.44 33.92
C LYS A 554 5.87 -5.28 33.73
N GLY A 555 4.76 -5.53 33.03
CA GLY A 555 3.64 -4.61 32.88
C GLY A 555 2.79 -4.42 34.15
N GLY A 556 3.10 -5.10 35.25
CA GLY A 556 2.33 -5.04 36.49
C GLY A 556 1.08 -5.92 36.51
N ARG A 557 1.01 -6.92 35.61
CA ARG A 557 -0.11 -7.87 35.49
C ARG A 557 0.35 -9.27 35.86
N ASN A 558 -0.59 -10.13 36.25
CA ASN A 558 -0.29 -11.49 36.71
C ASN A 558 -0.84 -12.57 35.76
N SER A 559 -1.31 -12.18 34.57
CA SER A 559 -1.76 -13.13 33.56
C SER A 559 -0.56 -13.95 33.07
N ALA A 560 -0.76 -15.26 32.94
CA ALA A 560 0.28 -16.17 32.50
C ALA A 560 -0.34 -17.36 31.76
N VAL A 561 0.36 -17.86 30.76
CA VAL A 561 -0.06 -19.00 29.95
C VAL A 561 0.96 -20.14 30.07
N ARG A 562 0.49 -21.38 29.93
CA ARG A 562 1.37 -22.57 29.96
C ARG A 562 1.93 -22.92 28.59
N SER A 563 1.23 -22.54 27.53
CA SER A 563 1.61 -22.76 26.14
C SER A 563 0.82 -21.83 25.22
N PHE A 564 1.20 -21.72 23.94
CA PHE A 564 0.40 -20.99 22.95
C PHE A 564 -0.88 -21.71 22.49
N LYS A 565 -1.26 -22.81 23.16
CA LYS A 565 -2.55 -23.50 23.01
C LYS A 565 -3.52 -23.20 24.16
N ASP A 566 -3.11 -22.35 25.11
CA ASP A 566 -3.91 -22.01 26.28
C ASP A 566 -5.14 -21.19 25.88
N SER A 567 -6.34 -21.65 26.22
CA SER A 567 -7.60 -21.02 25.80
C SER A 567 -7.76 -19.59 26.33
N SER A 568 -7.08 -19.25 27.43
CA SER A 568 -7.11 -17.90 28.00
C SER A 568 -6.56 -16.81 27.06
N ILE A 569 -5.72 -17.20 26.10
CA ILE A 569 -5.21 -16.31 25.04
C ILE A 569 -6.35 -15.74 24.20
N GLY A 570 -7.44 -16.51 24.03
CA GLY A 570 -8.60 -16.12 23.22
C GLY A 570 -9.27 -14.84 23.69
N SER A 571 -9.16 -14.49 24.97
CA SER A 571 -9.67 -13.21 25.52
C SER A 571 -8.95 -11.96 24.99
N GLY A 572 -7.77 -12.12 24.39
CA GLY A 572 -6.86 -11.03 23.99
C GLY A 572 -6.16 -10.30 25.14
N VAL A 573 -6.64 -10.44 26.38
CA VAL A 573 -6.11 -9.72 27.56
C VAL A 573 -4.64 -10.06 27.84
N PHE A 574 -4.27 -11.33 27.76
CA PHE A 574 -2.87 -11.75 27.98
C PHE A 574 -1.90 -11.08 26.99
N LEU A 575 -2.29 -10.93 25.72
CA LEU A 575 -1.45 -10.29 24.71
C LEU A 575 -1.30 -8.79 24.97
N LEU A 576 -2.36 -8.12 25.42
CA LEU A 576 -2.30 -6.72 25.85
C LEU A 576 -1.39 -6.54 27.07
N ASP A 577 -1.42 -7.47 28.02
CA ASP A 577 -0.52 -7.44 29.18
C ASP A 577 0.95 -7.61 28.77
N VAL A 578 1.24 -8.49 27.79
CA VAL A 578 2.58 -8.63 27.20
C VAL A 578 3.03 -7.31 26.55
N LEU A 579 2.17 -6.69 25.74
CA LEU A 579 2.46 -5.42 25.07
C LEU A 579 2.68 -4.28 26.07
N ASN A 580 1.90 -4.25 27.16
CA ASN A 580 2.07 -3.29 28.25
C ASN A 580 3.43 -3.46 28.95
N GLY A 581 3.92 -4.70 29.10
CA GLY A 581 5.27 -4.99 29.58
C GLY A 581 6.40 -4.52 28.66
N MET A 582 6.17 -4.55 27.35
CA MET A 582 7.12 -4.03 26.36
C MET A 582 7.17 -2.50 26.39
N LYS A 583 6.01 -1.84 26.36
CA LYS A 583 5.90 -0.38 26.41
C LYS A 583 4.55 0.05 27.00
N SER A 584 4.54 0.34 28.30
CA SER A 584 3.33 0.63 29.05
C SER A 584 2.54 1.84 28.56
N SER A 585 3.20 2.83 27.95
CA SER A 585 2.52 4.00 27.38
C SER A 585 1.59 3.70 26.21
N TYR A 586 1.62 2.50 25.62
CA TYR A 586 0.81 2.14 24.47
C TYR A 586 -0.50 1.42 24.82
N VAL A 587 -0.60 0.84 26.01
CA VAL A 587 -1.78 0.08 26.43
C VAL A 587 -2.59 0.94 27.39
N ASP A 588 -3.65 1.54 26.87
CA ASP A 588 -4.66 2.21 27.69
C ASP A 588 -5.70 1.19 28.16
N TYR A 589 -5.66 0.81 29.44
CA TYR A 589 -6.56 -0.20 29.99
C TYR A 589 -8.02 0.25 30.06
N ASP A 590 -8.31 1.54 29.89
CA ASP A 590 -9.69 2.02 29.74
C ASP A 590 -10.31 1.55 28.42
N LEU A 591 -9.48 1.16 27.44
CA LEU A 591 -9.90 0.62 26.14
C LEU A 591 -9.96 -0.91 26.12
N VAL A 592 -9.46 -1.58 27.17
CA VAL A 592 -9.35 -3.03 27.26
C VAL A 592 -10.62 -3.60 27.89
N THR A 593 -11.25 -4.52 27.17
CA THR A 593 -12.48 -5.17 27.64
C THR A 593 -12.15 -6.42 28.47
N PRO A 594 -13.10 -6.94 29.27
CA PRO A 594 -12.90 -8.18 30.03
C PRO A 594 -12.65 -9.44 29.16
N GLY A 595 -12.98 -9.43 27.87
CA GLY A 595 -12.80 -10.56 26.96
C GLY A 595 -13.70 -11.77 27.30
N ARG A 596 -14.89 -11.52 27.87
CA ARG A 596 -15.85 -12.57 28.28
C ARG A 596 -16.81 -12.97 27.17
N THR A 597 -17.02 -12.09 26.19
CA THR A 597 -17.82 -12.34 25.00
C THR A 597 -16.93 -12.36 23.75
N ASP A 598 -17.42 -12.96 22.66
CA ASP A 598 -16.68 -13.01 21.39
C ASP A 598 -16.37 -11.61 20.85
N GLU A 599 -17.29 -10.66 21.01
CA GLU A 599 -17.10 -9.25 20.62
C GLU A 599 -16.01 -8.56 21.46
N GLU A 600 -16.04 -8.74 22.78
CA GLU A 600 -15.01 -8.21 23.68
C GLU A 600 -13.62 -8.77 23.37
N ALA A 601 -13.53 -10.09 23.17
CA ALA A 601 -12.32 -10.79 22.78
C ALA A 601 -11.78 -10.28 21.44
N TYR A 602 -12.68 -10.11 20.46
CA TYR A 602 -12.35 -9.57 19.13
C TYR A 602 -11.76 -8.16 19.23
N LEU A 603 -12.40 -7.26 20.01
CA LEU A 603 -11.91 -5.91 20.23
C LEU A 603 -10.52 -5.88 20.89
N ASN A 604 -10.28 -6.76 21.87
CA ASN A 604 -8.97 -6.89 22.51
C ASN A 604 -7.90 -7.43 21.54
N ALA A 605 -8.25 -8.40 20.69
CA ALA A 605 -7.35 -8.96 19.69
C ALA A 605 -7.00 -7.91 18.61
N LYS A 606 -7.99 -7.16 18.11
CA LYS A 606 -7.79 -6.04 17.16
C LYS A 606 -6.88 -4.95 17.75
N LEU A 607 -7.11 -4.59 19.01
CA LEU A 607 -6.28 -3.64 19.75
C LEU A 607 -4.83 -4.16 19.87
N SER A 608 -4.66 -5.43 20.23
CA SER A 608 -3.33 -6.08 20.36
C SER A 608 -2.54 -6.01 19.07
N ILE A 609 -3.16 -6.34 17.93
CA ILE A 609 -2.54 -6.31 16.61
C ILE A 609 -2.13 -4.88 16.25
N SER A 610 -3.01 -3.91 16.47
CA SER A 610 -2.74 -2.51 16.12
C SER A 610 -1.63 -1.90 16.98
N ILE A 611 -1.58 -2.22 18.28
CA ILE A 611 -0.49 -1.83 19.17
C ILE A 611 0.85 -2.48 18.76
N ALA A 612 0.84 -3.77 18.40
CA ALA A 612 2.02 -4.46 17.91
C ALA A 612 2.58 -3.79 16.63
N ARG A 613 1.70 -3.44 15.69
CA ARG A 613 2.06 -2.70 14.47
C ARG A 613 2.58 -1.29 14.77
N LYS A 614 2.03 -0.59 15.78
CA LYS A 614 2.55 0.69 16.28
C LYS A 614 3.99 0.59 16.77
N MET A 615 4.37 -0.54 17.36
CA MET A 615 5.76 -0.84 17.77
C MET A 615 6.66 -1.22 16.58
N GLY A 616 6.12 -1.38 15.37
CA GLY A 616 6.85 -1.81 14.18
C GLY A 616 6.94 -3.34 14.03
N ALA A 617 6.10 -4.10 14.76
CA ALA A 617 6.04 -5.55 14.58
C ALA A 617 5.25 -5.92 13.32
N THR A 618 5.82 -6.81 12.51
CA THR A 618 5.13 -7.37 11.34
C THR A 618 4.23 -8.53 11.76
N ILE A 619 2.92 -8.32 11.62
CA ILE A 619 1.86 -9.23 12.06
C ILE A 619 0.95 -9.62 10.89
N TRP A 620 0.84 -10.92 10.64
CA TRP A 620 0.08 -11.50 9.52
C TRP A 620 -1.26 -12.13 9.91
N LEU A 621 -1.49 -12.35 11.20
CA LEU A 621 -2.73 -12.93 11.70
C LEU A 621 -3.84 -11.88 11.84
N VAL A 622 -5.09 -12.34 11.85
CA VAL A 622 -6.28 -11.51 12.06
C VAL A 622 -6.84 -11.70 13.49
N PRO A 623 -7.70 -10.80 14.01
CA PRO A 623 -8.21 -10.90 15.38
C PRO A 623 -8.83 -12.27 15.72
N GLU A 624 -9.54 -12.88 14.77
CA GLU A 624 -10.18 -14.19 14.92
C GLU A 624 -9.17 -15.31 15.19
N ASP A 625 -7.92 -15.18 14.73
CA ASP A 625 -6.86 -16.17 14.97
C ASP A 625 -6.41 -16.19 16.43
N ILE A 626 -6.44 -15.02 17.08
CA ILE A 626 -6.22 -14.91 18.53
C ILE A 626 -7.42 -15.48 19.27
N CYS A 627 -8.65 -15.06 18.92
CA CYS A 627 -9.86 -15.51 19.59
C CYS A 627 -10.04 -17.03 19.54
N GLN A 628 -9.70 -17.65 18.39
CA GLN A 628 -9.74 -19.11 18.19
C GLN A 628 -8.46 -19.83 18.67
N VAL A 629 -7.48 -19.11 19.23
CA VAL A 629 -6.22 -19.65 19.77
C VAL A 629 -5.48 -20.53 18.74
N ARG A 630 -5.30 -20.00 17.53
CA ARG A 630 -4.54 -20.66 16.46
C ARG A 630 -3.06 -20.66 16.83
N SER A 631 -2.63 -21.70 17.55
CA SER A 631 -1.35 -21.72 18.26
C SER A 631 -0.11 -21.42 17.39
N ARG A 632 -0.08 -21.87 16.13
CA ARG A 632 0.99 -21.54 15.17
C ARG A 632 1.07 -20.03 14.91
N LEU A 633 -0.08 -19.41 14.66
CA LEU A 633 -0.20 -17.98 14.39
C LEU A 633 0.10 -17.17 15.65
N VAL A 634 -0.42 -17.57 16.82
CA VAL A 634 -0.08 -16.95 18.11
C VAL A 634 1.43 -17.01 18.40
N THR A 635 2.09 -18.13 18.05
CA THR A 635 3.54 -18.27 18.17
C THR A 635 4.26 -17.24 17.29
N THR A 636 3.80 -17.04 16.05
CA THR A 636 4.38 -16.04 15.15
C THR A 636 4.23 -14.63 15.68
N PHE A 637 3.08 -14.31 16.28
CA PHE A 637 2.82 -13.01 16.91
C PHE A 637 3.80 -12.72 18.04
N ILE A 638 3.96 -13.66 18.98
CA ILE A 638 4.91 -13.51 20.09
C ILE A 638 6.35 -13.44 19.58
N GLY A 639 6.70 -14.23 18.55
CA GLY A 639 8.02 -14.17 17.92
C GLY A 639 8.32 -12.78 17.34
N SER A 640 7.37 -12.20 16.62
CA SER A 640 7.48 -10.83 16.10
C SER A 640 7.60 -9.80 17.23
N LEU A 641 6.85 -9.95 18.33
CA LEU A 641 6.96 -9.07 19.50
C LEU A 641 8.32 -9.16 20.17
N MET A 642 8.87 -10.36 20.34
CA MET A 642 10.21 -10.57 20.90
C MET A 642 11.29 -9.87 20.08
N ALA A 643 11.27 -10.07 18.75
CA ALA A 643 12.20 -9.43 17.83
C ALA A 643 12.06 -7.90 17.84
N THR A 644 10.83 -7.40 17.98
CA THR A 644 10.55 -5.96 18.05
C THR A 644 11.03 -5.36 19.38
N SER A 645 10.75 -6.02 20.50
CA SER A 645 11.20 -5.59 21.83
C SER A 645 12.71 -5.44 21.91
N GLU A 646 13.46 -6.28 21.21
CA GLU A 646 14.92 -6.19 21.16
C GLU A 646 15.38 -4.90 20.46
N LYS A 647 14.75 -4.51 19.36
CA LYS A 647 15.14 -3.31 18.59
C LYS A 647 14.79 -2.01 19.29
N MET A 648 13.90 -2.06 20.29
CA MET A 648 13.47 -0.90 21.08
C MET A 648 14.46 -0.53 22.21
N HIS A 649 15.42 -1.41 22.51
CA HIS A 649 16.47 -1.24 23.51
C HIS A 649 17.84 -1.15 22.83
#